data_AF-A0A2G5F4M0-F1
#
_entry.id   AF-A0A2G5F4M0-F1
#
_cell.length_a   1.000
_cell.length_b   1.000
_cell.length_c   1.000
_cell.angle_alpha   90.00
_cell.angle_beta   90.00
_cell.angle_gamma   90.00
#
_symmetry.space_group_name_H-M   'P 1'
#
loop_
_entity.id
_entity.type
_entity.pdbx_description
1 polymer ?
#
loop_
_entity_poly.entity_id
_entity_poly.type
_entity_poly.pdbx_seq_one_letter_code
_entity_poly.pdbx_strand_id
1 'polypeptide(L)'
;MLSSFATIKSVMTNLHDGLGEVLLSLLKNTDTRESVLEYLAEVIKKNSARAHIQVDPLACASSGMFVNLSAVMIRLCDPFLDANLTKRNKIDPRYVFSNTRLDLRELTALHASSEEVGAWIGKENLDSNGENRILQSQDASNSGNKASVLPVSRMGNPMSSCDGKPKYTFISECFFMTARVLNLGLLKAFSDYKHVAQDLSRSEDTLSQLKSMREQAPSSQLDLDIARLEKEIELHSQEKMCYEAQLFRDATLLRRALDFYRLMVVWLVDLVGGFKMPLPSSCPMIFACMPEHFVEDSMELLILASRIPRALDGFLLDDFMNFIIMFMASPEFIRNPYLRAKMVEVLNCWMPNRSGSSSTATLFEGHQLSLEYLVQNLLKLYVDIEFTGSHTQFYDKFNIRHNIAELLEYLWQVPSHRNAWRQIAKEEEKGVYLNYLNFLINDSIYLLDESLNKILELKEMEAEMSNSAEWGRRTAQERQERTRQFHSQENIIRIDMKLAMEDVGMLAFTSEEITAPFLLPEMVERVANMLNYFLLQLAGPQRKSLSLKDPEKYEFRPKELLKQIVRIYIHLARGDRENIFPAAISRDGRSYNEQLFTAAADILRRIGEDGRVIHEFVKLGEKAKAAASEAMDAEAALGEIPDEFLDPIQYTLMKDPVILPSSRIIIDRPVIQRHLLSDSSDPFNRSHLTQDMLIPNGELKARIEEFVRSQGLKWHDDHASK
;
A
#
# COMPACT_ATOMS: atom_id res chain seq x y z
N MET A 1 -12.31 33.14 18.40
CA MET A 1 -11.54 32.23 17.52
C MET A 1 -11.85 32.45 16.04
N LEU A 2 -13.08 32.22 15.55
CA LEU A 2 -13.42 32.40 14.12
C LEU A 2 -13.13 33.83 13.58
N SER A 3 -13.43 34.87 14.36
CA SER A 3 -13.09 36.26 14.02
C SER A 3 -11.58 36.48 13.88
N SER A 4 -10.76 35.89 14.78
CA SER A 4 -9.30 35.97 14.73
C SER A 4 -8.75 35.30 13.47
N PHE A 5 -9.28 34.13 13.07
CA PHE A 5 -8.90 33.47 11.83
C PHE A 5 -9.24 34.30 10.59
N ALA A 6 -10.41 34.94 10.57
CA ALA A 6 -10.79 35.82 9.47
C ALA A 6 -9.84 37.03 9.35
N THR A 7 -9.46 37.64 10.48
CA THR A 7 -8.49 38.76 10.51
C THR A 7 -7.11 38.32 10.01
N ILE A 8 -6.59 37.20 10.52
CA ILE A 8 -5.29 36.66 10.09
C ILE A 8 -5.33 36.40 8.58
N LYS A 9 -6.37 35.73 8.08
CA LYS A 9 -6.53 35.49 6.64
C LYS A 9 -6.50 36.78 5.82
N SER A 10 -7.25 37.80 6.24
CA SER A 10 -7.29 39.08 5.52
C SER A 10 -5.91 39.75 5.48
N VAL A 11 -5.18 39.75 6.59
CA VAL A 11 -3.83 40.32 6.66
C VAL A 11 -2.86 39.54 5.79
N MET A 12 -2.91 38.21 5.83
CA MET A 12 -2.06 37.35 5.01
C MET A 12 -2.35 37.51 3.52
N THR A 13 -3.62 37.64 3.13
CA THR A 13 -4.01 37.89 1.74
C THR A 13 -3.37 39.19 1.23
N ASN A 14 -3.50 40.28 1.98
CA ASN A 14 -2.90 41.57 1.64
C ASN A 14 -1.36 41.49 1.55
N LEU A 15 -0.73 40.74 2.46
CA LEU A 15 0.71 40.50 2.44
C LEU A 15 1.12 39.77 1.16
N HIS A 16 0.42 38.69 0.81
CA HIS A 16 0.72 37.91 -0.40
C HIS A 16 0.47 38.70 -1.69
N ASP A 17 -0.58 39.54 -1.71
CA ASP A 17 -0.85 40.46 -2.82
C ASP A 17 0.31 41.43 -3.01
N GLY A 18 0.69 42.15 -1.95
CA GLY A 18 1.78 43.13 -2.00
C GLY A 18 3.15 42.51 -2.35
N LEU A 19 3.49 41.36 -1.75
CA LEU A 19 4.72 40.65 -2.08
C LEU A 19 4.72 40.15 -3.54
N GLY A 20 3.57 39.67 -4.03
CA GLY A 20 3.39 39.26 -5.42
C GLY A 20 3.61 40.41 -6.39
N GLU A 21 3.05 41.60 -6.12
CA GLU A 21 3.22 42.79 -6.95
C GLU A 21 4.67 43.26 -7.02
N VAL A 22 5.37 43.26 -5.87
CA VAL A 22 6.80 43.61 -5.80
C VAL A 22 7.63 42.65 -6.65
N LEU A 23 7.47 41.34 -6.43
CA LEU A 23 8.25 40.34 -7.14
C LEU A 23 7.95 40.36 -8.64
N LEU A 24 6.67 40.51 -9.02
CA LEU A 24 6.27 40.62 -10.42
C LEU A 24 6.84 41.87 -11.10
N SER A 25 6.91 43.00 -10.39
CA SER A 25 7.51 44.23 -10.92
C SER A 25 8.99 44.05 -11.23
N LEU A 26 9.73 43.36 -10.35
CA LEU A 26 11.13 43.02 -10.56
C LEU A 26 11.33 41.97 -11.67
N LEU A 27 10.41 41.01 -11.81
CA LEU A 27 10.47 40.01 -12.88
C LEU A 27 10.08 40.57 -14.26
N LYS A 28 9.25 41.62 -14.32
CA LYS A 28 8.88 42.28 -15.58
C LYS A 28 10.04 43.07 -16.18
N ASN A 29 10.89 43.67 -15.34
CA ASN A 29 12.05 44.42 -15.78
C ASN A 29 13.18 43.46 -16.22
N THR A 30 13.68 43.64 -17.45
CA THR A 30 14.73 42.82 -18.06
C THR A 30 16.06 42.88 -17.30
N ASP A 31 16.34 44.01 -16.65
CA ASP A 31 17.61 44.23 -15.94
C ASP A 31 17.65 43.50 -14.60
N THR A 32 16.49 43.26 -13.99
CA THR A 32 16.36 42.62 -12.67
C THR A 32 15.89 41.17 -12.74
N ARG A 33 15.24 40.74 -13.83
CA ARG A 33 14.64 39.39 -13.97
C ARG A 33 15.63 38.27 -13.64
N GLU A 34 16.80 38.27 -14.27
CA GLU A 34 17.77 37.19 -14.09
C GLU A 34 18.29 37.14 -12.65
N SER A 35 18.55 38.30 -12.05
CA SER A 35 18.98 38.40 -10.65
C SER A 35 17.91 37.93 -9.66
N VAL A 36 16.63 38.18 -9.97
CA VAL A 36 15.51 37.68 -9.14
C VAL A 36 15.39 36.18 -9.24
N LEU A 37 15.47 35.60 -10.44
CA LEU A 37 15.43 34.15 -10.63
C LEU A 37 16.63 33.47 -9.95
N GLU A 38 17.81 34.07 -10.03
CA GLU A 38 19.00 33.58 -9.31
C GLU A 38 18.83 33.67 -7.79
N TYR A 39 18.26 34.78 -7.29
CA TYR A 39 17.94 34.92 -5.86
C TYR A 39 16.98 33.84 -5.38
N LEU A 40 15.88 33.59 -6.13
CA LEU A 40 14.93 32.54 -5.80
C LEU A 40 15.59 31.16 -5.81
N ALA A 41 16.43 30.87 -6.80
CA ALA A 41 17.16 29.62 -6.90
C ALA A 41 18.10 29.40 -5.69
N GLU A 42 18.88 30.41 -5.31
CA GLU A 42 19.77 30.32 -4.15
C GLU A 42 18.99 30.21 -2.82
N VAL A 43 17.85 30.90 -2.68
CA VAL A 43 16.95 30.72 -1.54
C VAL A 43 16.48 29.27 -1.44
N ILE A 44 16.03 28.66 -2.54
CA ILE A 44 15.61 27.25 -2.57
C ILE A 44 16.77 26.33 -2.20
N LYS A 45 17.93 26.52 -2.82
CA LYS A 45 19.12 25.68 -2.63
C LYS A 45 19.63 25.71 -1.19
N LYS A 46 19.71 26.90 -0.56
CA LYS A 46 20.16 27.05 0.83
C LYS A 46 19.20 26.42 1.84
N ASN A 47 17.97 26.14 1.43
CA ASN A 47 16.92 25.59 2.30
C ASN A 47 16.51 24.17 1.89
N SER A 48 17.31 23.46 1.09
CA SER A 48 17.01 22.08 0.68
C SER A 48 16.81 21.13 1.87
N ALA A 49 17.51 21.38 2.99
CA ALA A 49 17.37 20.64 4.23
C ALA A 49 15.97 20.74 4.88
N ARG A 50 15.11 21.68 4.45
CA ARG A 50 13.69 21.73 4.87
C ARG A 50 12.91 20.49 4.43
N ALA A 51 13.38 19.74 3.43
CA ALA A 51 12.78 18.49 3.00
C ALA A 51 12.99 17.33 3.98
N HIS A 52 13.93 17.45 4.94
CA HIS A 52 14.15 16.41 5.94
C HIS A 52 13.01 16.37 6.97
N ILE A 53 12.81 15.19 7.57
CA ILE A 53 11.81 14.98 8.63
C ILE A 53 12.04 15.98 9.77
N GLN A 54 13.28 16.06 10.26
CA GLN A 54 13.71 17.03 11.26
C GLN A 54 14.53 18.13 10.61
N VAL A 55 14.00 19.35 10.66
CA VAL A 55 14.65 20.54 10.13
C VAL A 55 15.36 21.25 11.27
N ASP A 56 16.63 21.58 11.09
CA ASP A 56 17.35 22.47 12.02
C ASP A 56 16.80 23.91 11.85
N PRO A 57 16.12 24.48 12.89
CA PRO A 57 15.54 25.82 12.80
C PRO A 57 16.58 26.93 12.68
N LEU A 58 17.85 26.67 13.01
CA LEU A 58 18.94 27.64 12.89
C LEU A 58 19.60 27.62 11.52
N ALA A 59 19.54 26.50 10.81
CA ALA A 59 20.14 26.33 9.49
C ALA A 59 19.20 26.70 8.34
N CYS A 60 17.88 26.65 8.54
CA CYS A 60 16.87 26.90 7.52
C CYS A 60 15.98 28.10 7.86
N ALA A 61 15.44 28.74 6.83
CA ALA A 61 14.38 29.73 6.96
C ALA A 61 13.14 29.11 7.62
N SER A 62 12.32 29.95 8.27
CA SER A 62 11.12 29.52 8.98
C SER A 62 10.02 29.00 8.05
N SER A 63 9.12 28.17 8.59
CA SER A 63 7.94 27.68 7.84
C SER A 63 7.06 28.82 7.37
N GLY A 64 6.89 29.90 8.16
CA GLY A 64 6.15 31.09 7.73
C GLY A 64 6.73 31.78 6.50
N MET A 65 8.06 31.88 6.39
CA MET A 65 8.72 32.45 5.22
C MET A 65 8.44 31.62 3.96
N PHE A 66 8.60 30.30 4.04
CA PHE A 66 8.40 29.40 2.91
C PHE A 66 6.94 29.19 2.51
N VAL A 67 5.99 29.26 3.45
CA VAL A 67 4.55 29.27 3.13
C VAL A 67 4.15 30.59 2.43
N ASN A 68 4.71 31.73 2.86
CA ASN A 68 4.50 32.99 2.14
C ASN A 68 5.12 32.96 0.75
N LEU A 69 6.33 32.43 0.62
CA LEU A 69 6.97 32.24 -0.68
C LEU A 69 6.14 31.30 -1.57
N SER A 70 5.57 30.23 -1.02
CA SER A 70 4.66 29.32 -1.72
C SER A 70 3.44 30.06 -2.30
N ALA A 71 2.78 30.88 -1.50
CA ALA A 71 1.63 31.66 -1.94
C ALA A 71 1.98 32.66 -3.05
N VAL A 72 3.15 33.31 -2.95
CA VAL A 72 3.65 34.25 -3.97
C VAL A 72 4.05 33.54 -5.26
N MET A 73 4.76 32.42 -5.17
CA MET A 73 5.21 31.64 -6.33
C MET A 73 4.03 31.03 -7.09
N ILE A 74 3.01 30.52 -6.40
CA ILE A 74 1.75 30.08 -7.02
C ILE A 74 1.07 31.23 -7.78
N ARG A 75 1.01 32.44 -7.21
CA ARG A 75 0.45 33.62 -7.89
C ARG A 75 1.19 33.97 -9.19
N LEU A 76 2.50 33.79 -9.21
CA LEU A 76 3.29 33.97 -10.43
C LEU A 76 2.97 32.92 -11.51
N CYS A 77 2.41 31.76 -11.10
CA CYS A 77 1.92 30.74 -12.01
C CYS A 77 0.52 31.02 -12.58
N ASP A 78 -0.31 31.87 -11.96
CA ASP A 78 -1.68 32.19 -12.41
C ASP A 78 -1.79 32.44 -13.94
N PRO A 79 -0.86 33.15 -14.62
CA PRO A 79 -0.93 33.36 -16.06
C PRO A 79 -0.89 32.10 -16.93
N PHE A 80 -0.46 30.95 -16.41
CA PHE A 80 -0.39 29.68 -17.11
C PHE A 80 -1.13 28.52 -16.42
N LEU A 81 -1.93 28.83 -15.39
CA LEU A 81 -2.87 27.92 -14.73
C LEU A 81 -4.30 28.10 -15.25
N ASP A 82 -4.46 28.30 -16.57
CA ASP A 82 -5.79 28.41 -17.16
C ASP A 82 -6.56 27.07 -17.08
N ALA A 83 -7.90 27.12 -17.04
CA ALA A 83 -8.72 25.92 -16.85
C ALA A 83 -8.48 24.81 -17.89
N ASN A 84 -8.05 25.14 -19.11
CA ASN A 84 -7.76 24.18 -20.17
C ASN A 84 -6.27 23.81 -20.28
N LEU A 85 -5.44 24.35 -19.37
CA LEU A 85 -4.00 24.14 -19.30
C LEU A 85 -3.32 24.37 -20.66
N THR A 86 -3.74 25.42 -21.38
CA THR A 86 -3.31 25.70 -22.77
C THR A 86 -1.81 25.97 -22.90
N LYS A 87 -1.16 26.38 -21.80
CA LYS A 87 0.27 26.72 -21.79
C LYS A 87 1.18 25.61 -21.27
N ARG A 88 0.66 24.43 -20.96
CA ARG A 88 1.46 23.30 -20.42
C ARG A 88 2.61 22.88 -21.35
N ASN A 89 2.43 22.98 -22.67
CA ASN A 89 3.46 22.70 -23.68
C ASN A 89 4.67 23.66 -23.62
N LYS A 90 4.59 24.74 -22.84
CA LYS A 90 5.69 25.69 -22.62
C LYS A 90 6.59 25.28 -21.44
N ILE A 91 6.29 24.19 -20.75
CA ILE A 91 7.09 23.65 -19.66
C ILE A 91 8.02 22.59 -20.26
N ASP A 92 9.30 22.92 -20.34
CA ASP A 92 10.31 22.02 -20.92
C ASP A 92 10.80 21.01 -19.87
N PRO A 93 10.57 19.70 -20.04
CA PRO A 93 11.05 18.66 -19.11
C PRO A 93 12.57 18.62 -18.99
N ARG A 94 13.32 19.10 -19.99
CA ARG A 94 14.79 19.13 -19.96
C ARG A 94 15.34 20.05 -18.88
N TYR A 95 14.50 20.95 -18.35
CA TYR A 95 14.86 21.77 -17.20
C TYR A 95 15.37 20.93 -16.03
N VAL A 96 14.74 19.79 -15.72
CA VAL A 96 15.15 18.92 -14.61
C VAL A 96 16.62 18.46 -14.74
N PHE A 97 17.11 18.32 -15.97
CA PHE A 97 18.41 17.70 -16.27
C PHE A 97 19.51 18.71 -16.59
N SER A 98 19.16 19.80 -17.27
CA SER A 98 20.14 20.67 -17.93
C SER A 98 20.05 22.13 -17.49
N ASN A 99 19.21 22.45 -16.49
CA ASN A 99 19.19 23.80 -15.93
C ASN A 99 20.45 24.08 -15.09
N THR A 100 20.80 25.36 -14.94
CA THR A 100 22.00 25.79 -14.21
C THR A 100 21.72 26.42 -12.84
N ARG A 101 20.45 26.52 -12.44
CA ARG A 101 20.01 27.27 -11.26
C ARG A 101 19.61 26.39 -10.09
N LEU A 102 18.80 25.36 -10.37
CA LEU A 102 18.29 24.40 -9.41
C LEU A 102 18.86 23.03 -9.69
N ASP A 103 19.55 22.43 -8.71
CA ASP A 103 19.93 21.03 -8.83
C ASP A 103 18.75 20.15 -8.44
N LEU A 104 18.11 19.55 -9.44
CA LEU A 104 17.00 18.62 -9.27
C LEU A 104 17.43 17.16 -9.51
N ARG A 105 18.68 16.93 -9.92
CA ARG A 105 19.18 15.61 -10.33
C ARG A 105 19.50 14.70 -9.15
N GLU A 106 19.75 15.28 -7.98
CA GLU A 106 19.98 14.55 -6.74
C GLU A 106 18.69 14.07 -6.06
N LEU A 107 17.52 14.48 -6.58
CA LEU A 107 16.23 14.05 -6.06
C LEU A 107 15.93 12.63 -6.55
N THR A 108 15.28 11.83 -5.70
CA THR A 108 14.78 10.50 -6.07
C THR A 108 13.85 10.62 -7.27
N ALA A 109 14.09 9.81 -8.30
CA ALA A 109 13.31 9.78 -9.54
C ALA A 109 12.19 8.74 -9.48
N LEU A 110 11.11 8.95 -10.24
CA LEU A 110 9.92 8.09 -10.26
C LEU A 110 10.22 6.61 -10.55
N HIS A 111 11.17 6.34 -11.43
CA HIS A 111 11.52 4.97 -11.80
C HIS A 111 13.02 4.75 -12.05
N ALA A 112 13.67 5.69 -12.73
CA ALA A 112 15.07 5.54 -13.13
C ALA A 112 16.01 5.52 -11.92
N SER A 113 17.01 4.64 -11.96
CA SER A 113 18.12 4.66 -11.00
C SER A 113 19.02 5.88 -11.21
N SER A 114 19.75 6.29 -10.17
CA SER A 114 20.71 7.41 -10.28
C SER A 114 21.76 7.18 -11.37
N GLU A 115 22.16 5.93 -11.62
CA GLU A 115 23.10 5.55 -12.68
C GLU A 115 22.47 5.73 -14.07
N GLU A 116 21.23 5.28 -14.26
CA GLU A 116 20.50 5.45 -15.53
C GLU A 116 20.24 6.93 -15.83
N VAL A 117 19.85 7.72 -14.81
CA VAL A 117 19.71 9.18 -14.93
C VAL A 117 21.03 9.80 -15.39
N GLY A 118 22.15 9.46 -14.74
CA GLY A 118 23.47 9.97 -15.09
C GLY A 118 23.90 9.59 -16.52
N ALA A 119 23.66 8.34 -16.93
CA ALA A 119 23.98 7.84 -18.27
C ALA A 119 23.14 8.52 -19.36
N TRP A 120 21.85 8.72 -19.12
CA TRP A 120 20.94 9.36 -20.08
C TRP A 120 21.28 10.84 -20.28
N ILE A 121 21.55 11.57 -19.19
CA ILE A 121 22.01 12.98 -19.25
C ILE A 121 23.35 13.08 -20.00
N GLY A 122 24.27 12.14 -19.76
CA GLY A 122 25.54 12.08 -20.48
C GLY A 122 25.36 11.92 -21.99
N LYS A 123 24.41 11.07 -22.41
CA LYS A 123 24.09 10.83 -23.82
C LYS A 123 23.43 12.03 -24.50
N GLU A 124 22.42 12.64 -23.88
CA GLU A 124 21.78 13.84 -24.45
C GLU A 124 22.76 15.01 -24.62
N ASN A 125 23.67 15.21 -23.67
CA ASN A 125 24.69 16.26 -23.77
C ASN A 125 25.70 16.00 -24.89
N LEU A 126 25.98 14.73 -25.22
CA LEU A 126 26.83 14.34 -26.34
C LEU A 126 26.12 14.57 -27.69
N ASP A 127 24.84 14.20 -27.79
CA ASP A 127 24.03 14.39 -28.99
C ASP A 127 23.80 15.89 -29.27
N SER A 128 23.52 16.69 -28.25
CA SER A 128 23.37 18.15 -28.33
C SER A 128 24.67 18.85 -28.77
N ASN A 129 25.82 18.38 -28.29
CA ASN A 129 27.13 18.90 -28.70
C ASN A 129 27.57 18.38 -30.08
N GLY A 130 27.05 17.23 -30.53
CA GLY A 130 27.24 16.68 -31.87
C GLY A 130 26.61 17.56 -32.95
N GLU A 131 25.37 18.01 -32.75
CA GLU A 131 24.70 18.94 -33.66
C GLU A 131 25.40 20.31 -33.72
N ASN A 132 25.85 20.84 -32.57
CA ASN A 132 26.64 22.07 -32.53
C ASN A 132 28.02 21.92 -33.20
N ARG A 133 28.66 20.74 -33.14
CA ARG A 133 29.91 20.45 -33.87
C ARG A 133 29.70 20.32 -35.37
N ILE A 134 28.56 19.78 -35.83
CA ILE A 134 28.26 19.69 -37.27
C ILE A 134 28.09 21.11 -37.85
N LEU A 135 27.44 22.02 -37.12
CA LEU A 135 27.33 23.43 -37.49
C LEU A 135 28.67 24.18 -37.44
N GLN A 136 29.55 23.91 -36.46
CA GLN A 136 30.89 24.53 -36.40
C GLN A 136 31.91 23.91 -37.37
N SER A 137 31.67 22.70 -37.87
CA SER A 137 32.57 22.01 -38.82
C SER A 137 32.42 22.48 -40.27
N GLN A 138 31.39 23.28 -40.60
CA GLN A 138 31.27 23.91 -41.91
C GLN A 138 32.09 25.20 -42.06
N ASP A 139 32.62 25.77 -40.98
CA ASP A 139 33.37 27.05 -40.99
C ASP A 139 34.87 26.94 -40.65
N ALA A 140 35.45 25.74 -40.60
CA ALA A 140 36.88 25.58 -40.30
C ALA A 140 37.57 24.46 -41.09
N SER A 141 37.82 24.73 -42.38
CA SER A 141 38.84 24.01 -43.13
C SER A 141 40.20 24.70 -42.99
N ASN A 142 41.05 24.25 -42.05
CA ASN A 142 42.49 24.04 -42.28
C ASN A 142 43.26 23.41 -41.09
N SER A 143 44.08 22.42 -41.43
CA SER A 143 45.33 21.97 -40.77
C SER A 143 45.31 21.19 -39.44
N GLY A 144 45.53 19.86 -39.54
CA GLY A 144 46.83 19.26 -39.17
C GLY A 144 47.06 18.66 -37.76
N ASN A 145 46.88 17.34 -37.65
CA ASN A 145 47.68 16.33 -36.90
C ASN A 145 48.21 16.61 -35.47
N LYS A 146 47.75 15.84 -34.47
CA LYS A 146 48.48 14.71 -33.83
C LYS A 146 47.71 14.13 -32.63
N ALA A 147 47.83 12.81 -32.46
CA ALA A 147 47.25 12.01 -31.39
C ALA A 147 48.12 11.99 -30.11
N SER A 148 47.49 11.96 -28.94
CA SER A 148 48.01 11.30 -27.73
C SER A 148 46.88 10.99 -26.74
N VAL A 149 46.94 9.81 -26.13
CA VAL A 149 45.98 9.19 -25.22
C VAL A 149 46.45 9.36 -23.77
N LEU A 150 45.49 9.41 -22.81
CA LEU A 150 45.55 9.18 -21.33
C LEU A 150 45.68 10.43 -20.42
N PRO A 151 45.28 10.38 -19.12
CA PRO A 151 44.17 9.68 -18.45
C PRO A 151 43.36 10.60 -17.48
N VAL A 152 42.32 10.03 -16.86
CA VAL A 152 41.41 10.60 -15.85
C VAL A 152 42.13 11.13 -14.60
N SER A 153 41.88 12.38 -14.20
CA SER A 153 42.14 12.87 -12.82
C SER A 153 41.12 13.92 -12.35
N ARG A 154 40.67 13.72 -11.10
CA ARG A 154 39.71 14.53 -10.33
C ARG A 154 40.25 15.90 -9.91
N MET A 155 39.29 16.82 -9.70
CA MET A 155 39.31 18.08 -8.92
C MET A 155 40.12 19.29 -9.44
N GLY A 156 39.39 20.37 -9.76
CA GLY A 156 39.90 21.74 -9.91
C GLY A 156 38.81 22.73 -10.35
N ASN A 157 38.67 23.85 -9.63
CA ASN A 157 37.70 24.95 -9.72
C ASN A 157 37.18 25.40 -11.11
N PRO A 158 35.94 25.97 -11.19
CA PRO A 158 35.39 26.49 -12.44
C PRO A 158 35.72 27.98 -12.62
N MET A 159 36.69 28.31 -13.45
CA MET A 159 36.74 29.60 -14.15
C MET A 159 37.18 29.36 -15.58
N SER A 160 36.21 29.14 -16.47
CA SER A 160 36.34 29.49 -17.88
C SER A 160 34.93 29.67 -18.46
N SER A 161 34.70 30.86 -18.99
CA SER A 161 33.49 31.31 -19.67
C SER A 161 33.13 30.38 -20.83
N CYS A 162 31.98 29.70 -20.71
CA CYS A 162 31.31 29.03 -21.82
C CYS A 162 29.93 29.66 -22.01
N ASP A 163 29.79 30.41 -23.10
CA ASP A 163 28.61 31.19 -23.50
C ASP A 163 27.52 30.31 -24.14
N GLY A 164 27.18 29.21 -23.48
CA GLY A 164 26.32 28.15 -24.03
C GLY A 164 25.36 27.52 -23.03
N LYS A 165 24.95 28.26 -21.99
CA LYS A 165 23.94 27.75 -21.03
C LYS A 165 22.56 27.72 -21.70
N PRO A 166 21.82 26.59 -21.66
CA PRO A 166 20.47 26.54 -22.21
C PRO A 166 19.57 27.53 -21.48
N LYS A 167 18.98 28.49 -22.20
CA LYS A 167 18.03 29.46 -21.65
C LYS A 167 16.63 28.88 -21.70
N TYR A 168 16.02 28.67 -20.55
CA TYR A 168 14.64 28.20 -20.43
C TYR A 168 13.66 29.36 -20.44
N THR A 169 12.40 29.06 -20.79
CA THR A 169 11.34 30.06 -20.72
C THR A 169 11.04 30.40 -19.26
N PHE A 170 10.58 31.63 -19.02
CA PHE A 170 10.12 32.04 -17.68
C PHE A 170 9.05 31.10 -17.12
N ILE A 171 8.17 30.53 -17.98
CA ILE A 171 7.14 29.58 -17.55
C ILE A 171 7.78 28.31 -16.98
N SER A 172 8.79 27.75 -17.67
CA SER A 172 9.50 26.56 -17.18
C SER A 172 10.23 26.84 -15.87
N GLU A 173 10.99 27.94 -15.80
CA GLU A 173 11.71 28.37 -14.59
C GLU A 173 10.74 28.54 -13.40
N CYS A 174 9.66 29.29 -13.61
CA CYS A 174 8.65 29.56 -12.60
C CYS A 174 7.96 28.26 -12.17
N PHE A 175 7.60 27.37 -13.09
CA PHE A 175 6.95 26.10 -12.77
C PHE A 175 7.81 25.22 -11.85
N PHE A 176 9.08 24.97 -12.20
CA PHE A 176 9.95 24.11 -11.41
C PHE A 176 10.41 24.76 -10.09
N MET A 177 10.67 26.08 -10.08
CA MET A 177 10.93 26.81 -8.84
C MET A 177 9.72 26.77 -7.92
N THR A 178 8.50 26.97 -8.44
CA THR A 178 7.27 26.86 -7.65
C THR A 178 7.09 25.44 -7.09
N ALA A 179 7.27 24.40 -7.91
CA ALA A 179 7.19 23.01 -7.43
C ALA A 179 8.13 22.77 -6.24
N ARG A 180 9.39 23.24 -6.35
CA ARG A 180 10.37 23.08 -5.27
C ARG A 180 10.06 23.92 -4.03
N VAL A 181 9.57 25.15 -4.20
CA VAL A 181 9.12 26.00 -3.09
C VAL A 181 7.94 25.38 -2.35
N LEU A 182 6.97 24.80 -3.09
CA LEU A 182 5.81 24.16 -2.48
C LEU A 182 6.22 22.96 -1.63
N ASN A 183 7.10 22.10 -2.14
CA ASN A 183 7.66 20.98 -1.40
C ASN A 183 8.32 21.42 -0.07
N LEU A 184 9.18 22.44 -0.14
CA LEU A 184 9.92 22.94 1.03
C LEU A 184 9.08 23.85 1.95
N GLY A 185 7.91 24.27 1.49
CA GLY A 185 7.07 25.28 2.13
C GLY A 185 5.69 24.77 2.48
N LEU A 186 4.73 24.95 1.58
CA LEU A 186 3.33 24.62 1.83
C LEU A 186 3.16 23.16 2.28
N LEU A 187 3.78 22.21 1.57
CA LEU A 187 3.64 20.78 1.86
C LEU A 187 4.41 20.40 3.14
N LYS A 188 5.61 20.95 3.35
CA LYS A 188 6.33 20.81 4.60
C LYS A 188 5.53 21.34 5.80
N ALA A 189 4.84 22.47 5.66
CA ALA A 189 3.99 23.02 6.71
C ALA A 189 2.81 22.10 7.05
N PHE A 190 2.26 21.35 6.08
CA PHE A 190 1.26 20.31 6.38
C PHE A 190 1.85 19.14 7.17
N SER A 191 3.05 18.69 6.82
CA SER A 191 3.77 17.66 7.57
C SER A 191 4.05 18.13 9.00
N ASP A 192 4.54 19.36 9.17
CA ASP A 192 4.83 19.94 10.49
C ASP A 192 3.55 20.06 11.33
N TYR A 193 2.44 20.52 10.73
CA TYR A 193 1.13 20.54 11.39
C TYR A 193 0.69 19.15 11.87
N LYS A 194 0.88 18.11 11.06
CA LYS A 194 0.53 16.73 11.43
C LYS A 194 1.34 16.27 12.65
N HIS A 195 2.63 16.59 12.71
CA HIS A 195 3.48 16.29 13.86
C HIS A 195 3.03 17.05 15.11
N VAL A 196 2.80 18.36 15.01
CA VAL A 196 2.30 19.19 16.13
C VAL A 196 0.98 18.65 16.67
N ALA A 197 0.05 18.26 15.78
CA ALA A 197 -1.24 17.70 16.19
C ALA A 197 -1.10 16.34 16.90
N GLN A 198 -0.18 15.47 16.45
CA GLN A 198 0.10 14.19 17.10
C GLN A 198 0.78 14.36 18.46
N ASP A 199 1.77 15.24 18.54
CA ASP A 199 2.48 15.50 19.79
C ASP A 199 1.57 16.18 20.81
N LEU A 200 0.68 17.09 20.39
CA LEU A 200 -0.35 17.66 21.25
C LEU A 200 -1.25 16.56 21.85
N SER A 201 -1.75 15.63 21.03
CA SER A 201 -2.58 14.52 21.51
C SER A 201 -1.83 13.65 22.53
N ARG A 202 -0.56 13.33 22.26
CA ARG A 202 0.30 12.55 23.19
C ARG A 202 0.56 13.30 24.49
N SER A 203 0.79 14.60 24.42
CA SER A 203 0.96 15.45 25.60
C SER A 203 -0.33 15.53 26.43
N GLU A 204 -1.50 15.64 25.80
CA GLU A 204 -2.81 15.62 26.47
C GLU A 204 -3.08 14.28 27.18
N ASP A 205 -2.74 13.16 26.55
CA ASP A 205 -2.82 11.83 27.16
C ASP A 205 -1.87 11.70 28.36
N THR A 206 -0.62 12.17 28.21
CA THR A 206 0.38 12.17 29.29
C THR A 206 -0.07 13.05 30.45
N LEU A 207 -0.63 14.24 30.17
CA LEU A 207 -1.16 15.14 31.19
C LEU A 207 -2.30 14.48 31.96
N SER A 208 -3.19 13.78 31.26
CA SER A 208 -4.29 13.03 31.88
C SER A 208 -3.75 11.94 32.81
N GLN A 209 -2.69 11.22 32.39
CA GLN A 209 -2.01 10.24 33.24
C GLN A 209 -1.38 10.89 34.47
N LEU A 210 -0.63 11.99 34.33
CA LEU A 210 -0.01 12.70 35.47
C LEU A 210 -1.06 13.24 36.44
N LYS A 211 -2.18 13.78 35.95
CA LYS A 211 -3.31 14.22 36.78
C LYS A 211 -3.92 13.06 37.57
N SER A 212 -4.07 11.88 36.96
CA SER A 212 -4.52 10.69 37.69
C SER A 212 -3.54 10.23 38.77
N MET A 213 -2.22 10.33 38.51
CA MET A 213 -1.19 10.01 39.50
C MET A 213 -1.20 10.99 40.68
N ARG A 214 -1.48 12.28 40.41
CA ARG A 214 -1.58 13.33 41.42
C ARG A 214 -2.73 13.08 42.39
N GLU A 215 -3.87 12.61 41.88
CA GLU A 215 -5.02 12.23 42.71
C GLU A 215 -4.70 11.06 43.67
N GLN A 216 -3.82 10.16 43.25
CA GLN A 216 -3.41 9.00 44.06
C GLN A 216 -2.29 9.32 45.05
N ALA A 217 -1.29 10.12 44.64
CA ALA A 217 -0.13 10.47 45.45
C ALA A 217 0.37 11.90 45.11
N PRO A 218 -0.04 12.92 45.90
CA PRO A 218 0.39 14.29 45.69
C PRO A 218 1.90 14.46 45.94
N SER A 219 2.59 15.16 45.03
CA SER A 219 4.02 15.48 45.14
C SER A 219 4.30 16.84 44.51
N SER A 220 5.16 17.65 45.14
CA SER A 220 5.55 18.96 44.61
C SER A 220 6.27 18.87 43.27
N GLN A 221 7.05 17.81 43.04
CA GLN A 221 7.69 17.54 41.75
C GLN A 221 6.65 17.26 40.67
N LEU A 222 5.62 16.47 41.00
CA LEU A 222 4.54 16.13 40.08
C LEU A 222 3.70 17.37 39.71
N ASP A 223 3.44 18.26 40.67
CA ASP A 223 2.77 19.54 40.40
C ASP A 223 3.59 20.43 39.45
N LEU A 224 4.92 20.47 39.59
CA LEU A 224 5.81 21.20 38.68
C LEU A 224 5.84 20.60 37.28
N ASP A 225 5.84 19.27 37.17
CA ASP A 225 5.83 18.57 35.88
C ASP A 225 4.48 18.75 35.16
N ILE A 226 3.37 18.70 35.89
CA ILE A 226 2.03 19.02 35.37
C ILE A 226 1.98 20.47 34.86
N ALA A 227 2.42 21.44 35.65
CA ALA A 227 2.41 22.84 35.26
C ALA A 227 3.29 23.11 34.03
N ARG A 228 4.43 22.42 33.91
CA ARG A 228 5.30 22.49 32.73
C ARG A 228 4.59 21.94 31.49
N LEU A 229 3.99 20.76 31.60
CA LEU A 229 3.31 20.11 30.49
C LEU A 229 2.06 20.88 30.05
N GLU A 230 1.31 21.47 30.98
CA GLU A 230 0.17 22.36 30.66
C GLU A 230 0.63 23.57 29.84
N LYS A 231 1.77 24.17 30.19
CA LYS A 231 2.36 25.28 29.43
C LYS A 231 2.84 24.84 28.03
N GLU A 232 3.42 23.65 27.91
CA GLU A 232 3.83 23.08 26.62
C GLU A 232 2.61 22.80 25.71
N ILE A 233 1.54 22.22 26.27
CA ILE A 233 0.27 21.99 25.57
C ILE A 233 -0.33 23.32 25.10
N GLU A 234 -0.32 24.36 25.94
CA GLU A 234 -0.79 25.68 25.55
C GLU A 234 -0.01 26.22 24.35
N LEU A 235 1.32 26.10 24.36
CA LEU A 235 2.17 26.55 23.25
C LEU A 235 1.91 25.77 21.95
N HIS A 236 1.88 24.44 22.01
CA HIS A 236 1.59 23.60 20.85
C HIS A 236 0.17 23.83 20.31
N SER A 237 -0.80 24.07 21.20
CA SER A 237 -2.17 24.40 20.81
C SER A 237 -2.25 25.74 20.07
N GLN A 238 -1.50 26.76 20.53
CA GLN A 238 -1.36 28.04 19.81
C GLN A 238 -0.71 27.84 18.43
N GLU A 239 0.37 27.06 18.34
CA GLU A 239 1.03 26.75 17.07
C GLU A 239 0.10 26.03 16.09
N LYS A 240 -0.62 25.00 16.57
CA LYS A 240 -1.64 24.28 15.80
C LYS A 240 -2.69 25.24 15.24
N MET A 241 -3.23 26.13 16.07
CA MET A 241 -4.24 27.10 15.63
C MET A 241 -3.70 28.08 14.56
N CYS A 242 -2.42 28.47 14.64
CA CYS A 242 -1.78 29.31 13.62
C CYS A 242 -1.68 28.60 12.28
N TYR A 243 -1.27 27.32 12.28
CA TYR A 243 -1.27 26.49 11.07
C TYR A 243 -2.69 26.35 10.49
N GLU A 244 -3.69 26.02 11.32
CA GLU A 244 -5.08 25.89 10.84
C GLU A 244 -5.60 27.18 10.18
N ALA A 245 -5.29 28.34 10.76
CA ALA A 245 -5.69 29.65 10.24
C ALA A 245 -5.14 29.90 8.83
N GLN A 246 -3.87 29.56 8.59
CA GLN A 246 -3.18 29.83 7.33
C GLN A 246 -3.41 28.74 6.27
N LEU A 247 -3.50 27.48 6.69
CA LEU A 247 -3.51 26.32 5.80
C LEU A 247 -4.93 25.86 5.43
N PHE A 248 -5.88 25.91 6.37
CA PHE A 248 -7.22 25.32 6.15
C PHE A 248 -8.32 26.36 5.95
N ARG A 249 -8.11 27.61 6.37
CA ARG A 249 -9.11 28.68 6.22
C ARG A 249 -8.89 29.54 4.97
N ASP A 250 -7.73 29.42 4.33
CA ASP A 250 -7.46 30.05 3.03
C ASP A 250 -7.81 29.11 1.86
N ALA A 251 -9.11 29.04 1.56
CA ALA A 251 -9.61 28.28 0.41
C ALA A 251 -9.01 28.74 -0.94
N THR A 252 -8.56 30.00 -1.05
CA THR A 252 -7.98 30.52 -2.30
C THR A 252 -6.59 29.96 -2.53
N LEU A 253 -5.73 29.97 -1.49
CA LEU A 253 -4.40 29.38 -1.57
C LEU A 253 -4.48 27.89 -1.87
N LEU A 254 -5.36 27.17 -1.16
CA LEU A 254 -5.59 25.74 -1.39
C LEU A 254 -6.05 25.47 -2.83
N ARG A 255 -7.01 26.25 -3.33
CA ARG A 255 -7.52 26.09 -4.70
C ARG A 255 -6.42 26.29 -5.74
N ARG A 256 -5.59 27.33 -5.60
CA ARG A 256 -4.48 27.57 -6.52
C ARG A 256 -3.38 26.52 -6.44
N ALA A 257 -3.12 25.98 -5.24
CA ALA A 257 -2.22 24.85 -5.08
C ALA A 257 -2.77 23.61 -5.81
N LEU A 258 -4.07 23.33 -5.69
CA LEU A 258 -4.73 22.24 -6.42
C LEU A 258 -4.67 22.46 -7.94
N ASP A 259 -4.90 23.68 -8.42
CA ASP A 259 -4.77 24.01 -9.85
C ASP A 259 -3.32 23.81 -10.35
N PHE A 260 -2.32 24.16 -9.55
CA PHE A 260 -0.90 23.92 -9.86
C PHE A 260 -0.57 22.43 -9.95
N TYR A 261 -1.01 21.62 -8.98
CA TYR A 261 -0.75 20.18 -9.02
C TYR A 261 -1.61 19.46 -10.06
N ARG A 262 -2.76 20.00 -10.45
CA ARG A 262 -3.51 19.55 -11.63
C ARG A 262 -2.70 19.75 -12.91
N LEU A 263 -2.06 20.92 -13.07
CA LEU A 263 -1.12 21.15 -14.16
C LEU A 263 0.05 20.16 -14.11
N MET A 264 0.62 19.91 -12.93
CA MET A 264 1.73 18.96 -12.74
C MET A 264 1.36 17.54 -13.21
N VAL A 265 0.21 16.99 -12.77
CA VAL A 265 -0.17 15.62 -13.15
C VAL A 265 -0.52 15.50 -14.63
N VAL A 266 -1.19 16.49 -15.21
CA VAL A 266 -1.51 16.51 -16.65
C VAL A 266 -0.22 16.62 -17.47
N TRP A 267 0.71 17.48 -17.05
CA TRP A 267 2.01 17.62 -17.70
C TRP A 267 2.86 16.33 -17.62
N LEU A 268 2.88 15.65 -16.46
CA LEU A 268 3.53 14.35 -16.31
C LEU A 268 2.93 13.30 -17.24
N VAL A 269 1.60 13.29 -17.40
CA VAL A 269 0.90 12.36 -18.29
C VAL A 269 1.18 12.64 -19.77
N ASP A 270 1.37 13.90 -20.16
CA ASP A 270 1.78 14.25 -21.53
C ASP A 270 3.15 13.63 -21.88
N LEU A 271 4.06 13.47 -20.90
CA LEU A 271 5.36 12.81 -21.11
C LEU A 271 5.25 11.31 -21.44
N VAL A 272 4.12 10.67 -21.13
CA VAL A 272 3.84 9.27 -21.47
C VAL A 272 2.85 9.11 -22.62
N GLY A 273 2.46 10.20 -23.28
CA GLY A 273 1.60 10.17 -24.47
C GLY A 273 0.12 10.52 -24.23
N GLY A 274 -0.20 11.09 -23.06
CA GLY A 274 -1.54 11.54 -22.68
C GLY A 274 -2.34 10.51 -21.88
N PHE A 275 -3.54 10.89 -21.44
CA PHE A 275 -4.47 10.00 -20.71
C PHE A 275 -5.00 8.90 -21.62
N LYS A 276 -4.24 7.82 -21.76
CA LYS A 276 -4.54 6.65 -22.60
C LYS A 276 -4.21 5.38 -21.83
N MET A 277 -5.13 4.42 -21.88
CA MET A 277 -4.97 3.07 -21.34
C MET A 277 -5.13 2.03 -22.47
N PRO A 278 -4.37 0.91 -22.44
CA PRO A 278 -3.30 0.61 -21.48
C PRO A 278 -2.09 1.55 -21.65
N LEU A 279 -1.26 1.64 -20.60
CA LEU A 279 0.00 2.38 -20.66
C LEU A 279 0.95 1.84 -21.75
N PRO A 280 1.89 2.66 -22.25
CA PRO A 280 2.93 2.19 -23.16
C PRO A 280 3.74 1.02 -22.59
N SER A 281 4.26 0.15 -23.46
CA SER A 281 5.01 -1.04 -23.06
C SER A 281 6.36 -0.74 -22.38
N SER A 282 6.89 0.47 -22.54
CA SER A 282 8.14 0.91 -21.93
C SER A 282 7.98 2.32 -21.38
N CYS A 283 8.45 2.56 -20.17
CA CYS A 283 8.44 3.88 -19.56
C CYS A 283 9.42 4.82 -20.28
N PRO A 284 8.95 5.96 -20.83
CA PRO A 284 9.83 6.95 -21.40
C PRO A 284 10.83 7.46 -20.37
N MET A 285 12.12 7.47 -20.71
CA MET A 285 13.18 7.87 -19.79
C MET A 285 12.96 9.29 -19.23
N ILE A 286 12.41 10.19 -20.05
CA ILE A 286 12.07 11.54 -19.63
C ILE A 286 11.05 11.59 -18.49
N PHE A 287 10.10 10.66 -18.43
CA PHE A 287 9.17 10.50 -17.30
C PHE A 287 9.85 9.78 -16.14
N ALA A 288 10.56 8.69 -16.42
CA ALA A 288 11.24 7.87 -15.41
C ALA A 288 12.21 8.68 -14.53
N CYS A 289 12.85 9.71 -15.09
CA CYS A 289 13.78 10.59 -14.39
C CYS A 289 13.11 11.76 -13.65
N MET A 290 11.80 11.95 -13.74
CA MET A 290 11.13 13.04 -13.03
C MET A 290 11.19 12.81 -11.52
N PRO A 291 11.39 13.87 -10.70
CA PRO A 291 11.43 13.76 -9.25
C PRO A 291 10.14 13.17 -8.65
N GLU A 292 10.27 12.21 -7.72
CA GLU A 292 9.14 11.55 -7.04
C GLU A 292 8.21 12.55 -6.35
N HIS A 293 8.78 13.61 -5.74
CA HIS A 293 8.01 14.58 -4.98
C HIS A 293 6.96 15.33 -5.82
N PHE A 294 7.09 15.39 -7.15
CA PHE A 294 6.05 15.99 -8.00
C PHE A 294 4.72 15.25 -7.87
N VAL A 295 4.77 13.92 -7.74
CA VAL A 295 3.60 13.07 -7.53
C VAL A 295 3.27 13.00 -6.04
N GLU A 296 4.26 12.86 -5.17
CA GLU A 296 4.03 12.76 -3.73
C GLU A 296 3.31 13.98 -3.17
N ASP A 297 3.77 15.19 -3.51
CA ASP A 297 3.16 16.44 -3.07
C ASP A 297 1.72 16.57 -3.59
N SER A 298 1.47 16.12 -4.82
CA SER A 298 0.12 16.11 -5.41
C SER A 298 -0.82 15.24 -4.57
N MET A 299 -0.40 14.02 -4.23
CA MET A 299 -1.22 13.09 -3.44
C MET A 299 -1.42 13.59 -2.00
N GLU A 300 -0.37 14.12 -1.37
CA GLU A 300 -0.45 14.68 -0.01
C GLU A 300 -1.42 15.87 0.07
N LEU A 301 -1.39 16.76 -0.93
CA LEU A 301 -2.33 17.87 -1.01
C LEU A 301 -3.78 17.38 -1.15
N LEU A 302 -4.03 16.34 -1.95
CA LEU A 302 -5.37 15.78 -2.13
C LEU A 302 -5.89 15.10 -0.85
N ILE A 303 -5.04 14.34 -0.14
CA ILE A 303 -5.40 13.75 1.16
C ILE A 303 -5.78 14.85 2.14
N LEU A 304 -4.98 15.91 2.20
CA LEU A 304 -5.26 17.05 3.06
C LEU A 304 -6.57 17.75 2.68
N ALA A 305 -6.73 18.11 1.40
CA ALA A 305 -7.91 18.80 0.91
C ALA A 305 -9.19 17.99 1.19
N SER A 306 -9.11 16.66 1.13
CA SER A 306 -10.22 15.77 1.44
C SER A 306 -10.64 15.79 2.92
N ARG A 307 -9.74 16.19 3.83
CA ARG A 307 -10.05 16.37 5.27
C ARG A 307 -10.73 17.71 5.57
N ILE A 308 -10.72 18.64 4.62
CA ILE A 308 -11.33 19.96 4.79
C ILE A 308 -12.75 19.89 4.19
N PRO A 309 -13.81 20.15 5.00
CA PRO A 309 -15.18 20.08 4.52
C PRO A 309 -15.38 20.95 3.28
N ARG A 310 -15.91 20.35 2.20
CA ARG A 310 -16.27 21.03 0.94
C ARG A 310 -15.11 21.69 0.18
N ALA A 311 -13.85 21.42 0.54
CA ALA A 311 -12.71 22.03 -0.15
C ALA A 311 -12.56 21.57 -1.62
N LEU A 312 -13.02 20.35 -1.92
CA LEU A 312 -12.99 19.77 -3.27
C LEU A 312 -14.28 20.00 -4.07
N ASP A 313 -15.29 20.67 -3.49
CA ASP A 313 -16.55 20.95 -4.18
C ASP A 313 -16.28 21.77 -5.46
N GLY A 314 -16.79 21.28 -6.60
CA GLY A 314 -16.62 21.92 -7.89
C GLY A 314 -15.17 21.97 -8.39
N PHE A 315 -14.25 21.18 -7.83
CA PHE A 315 -12.91 20.97 -8.42
C PHE A 315 -12.95 19.85 -9.47
N LEU A 316 -12.16 19.97 -10.53
CA LEU A 316 -12.04 18.94 -11.58
C LEU A 316 -11.12 17.81 -11.11
N LEU A 317 -11.71 16.78 -10.50
CA LEU A 317 -10.98 15.62 -9.95
C LEU A 317 -10.67 14.53 -10.99
N ASP A 318 -11.32 14.54 -12.16
CA ASP A 318 -11.15 13.54 -13.21
C ASP A 318 -9.69 13.37 -13.65
N ASP A 319 -8.93 14.47 -13.78
CA ASP A 319 -7.50 14.38 -14.16
C ASP A 319 -6.67 13.63 -13.11
N PHE A 320 -6.96 13.83 -11.83
CA PHE A 320 -6.30 13.10 -10.74
C PHE A 320 -6.77 11.64 -10.68
N MET A 321 -8.06 11.37 -10.90
CA MET A 321 -8.60 10.01 -10.97
C MET A 321 -7.94 9.22 -12.11
N ASN A 322 -7.85 9.82 -13.30
CA ASN A 322 -7.17 9.25 -14.45
C ASN A 322 -5.69 8.96 -14.13
N PHE A 323 -4.98 9.92 -13.55
CA PHE A 323 -3.57 9.77 -13.16
C PHE A 323 -3.38 8.60 -12.18
N ILE A 324 -4.20 8.55 -11.12
CA ILE A 324 -4.13 7.49 -10.11
C ILE A 324 -4.35 6.13 -10.75
N ILE A 325 -5.41 5.96 -11.55
CA ILE A 325 -5.72 4.69 -12.22
C ILE A 325 -4.56 4.26 -13.13
N MET A 326 -3.98 5.18 -13.91
CA MET A 326 -2.86 4.87 -14.81
C MET A 326 -1.65 4.31 -14.06
N PHE A 327 -1.28 4.88 -12.92
CA PHE A 327 0.04 4.60 -12.31
C PHE A 327 0.02 3.78 -11.03
N MET A 328 -1.12 3.65 -10.33
CA MET A 328 -1.17 2.94 -9.03
C MET A 328 -0.76 1.46 -9.12
N ALA A 329 -0.97 0.81 -10.27
CA ALA A 329 -0.63 -0.60 -10.49
C ALA A 329 0.51 -0.78 -11.50
N SER A 330 1.37 0.24 -11.66
CA SER A 330 2.36 0.31 -12.72
C SER A 330 3.78 0.48 -12.14
N PRO A 331 4.37 -0.57 -11.55
CA PRO A 331 5.73 -0.51 -10.99
C PRO A 331 6.80 -0.14 -12.04
N GLU A 332 6.53 -0.44 -13.31
CA GLU A 332 7.35 -0.07 -14.48
C GLU A 332 7.32 1.43 -14.79
N PHE A 333 6.49 2.23 -14.11
CA PHE A 333 6.41 3.68 -14.31
C PHE A 333 6.66 4.43 -13.00
N ILE A 334 6.13 3.92 -11.88
CA ILE A 334 6.39 4.44 -10.54
C ILE A 334 6.88 3.29 -9.67
N ARG A 335 8.19 3.26 -9.47
CA ARG A 335 8.88 2.18 -8.74
C ARG A 335 8.49 2.16 -7.27
N ASN A 336 8.37 3.33 -6.65
CA ASN A 336 8.12 3.46 -5.21
C ASN A 336 6.72 2.90 -4.83
N PRO A 337 6.63 1.79 -4.08
CA PRO A 337 5.35 1.19 -3.70
C PRO A 337 4.58 2.05 -2.69
N TYR A 338 5.26 2.83 -1.85
CA TYR A 338 4.60 3.72 -0.88
C TYR A 338 3.92 4.90 -1.56
N LEU A 339 4.50 5.39 -2.66
CA LEU A 339 3.85 6.43 -3.47
C LEU A 339 2.60 5.89 -4.18
N ARG A 340 2.66 4.67 -4.72
CA ARG A 340 1.49 3.97 -5.28
C ARG A 340 0.42 3.70 -4.22
N ALA A 341 0.81 3.31 -3.01
CA ALA A 341 -0.08 3.17 -1.86
C ALA A 341 -0.77 4.49 -1.47
N LYS A 342 -0.03 5.61 -1.49
CA LYS A 342 -0.59 6.94 -1.21
C LYS A 342 -1.69 7.32 -2.20
N MET A 343 -1.63 6.86 -3.45
CA MET A 343 -2.72 7.04 -4.42
C MET A 343 -4.01 6.33 -3.99
N VAL A 344 -3.90 5.14 -3.38
CA VAL A 344 -5.06 4.43 -2.82
C VAL A 344 -5.62 5.18 -1.61
N GLU A 345 -4.75 5.77 -0.77
CA GLU A 345 -5.20 6.62 0.34
C GLU A 345 -6.03 7.82 -0.16
N VAL A 346 -5.64 8.45 -1.27
CA VAL A 346 -6.44 9.51 -1.92
C VAL A 346 -7.83 8.99 -2.32
N LEU A 347 -7.90 7.83 -2.98
CA LEU A 347 -9.19 7.23 -3.38
C LEU A 347 -10.06 6.89 -2.16
N ASN A 348 -9.47 6.39 -1.07
CA ASN A 348 -10.19 6.13 0.17
C ASN A 348 -10.80 7.41 0.76
N CYS A 349 -10.09 8.53 0.69
CA CYS A 349 -10.62 9.81 1.12
C CYS A 349 -11.82 10.28 0.27
N TRP A 350 -11.90 9.85 -0.99
CA TRP A 350 -12.97 10.24 -1.92
C TRP A 350 -14.18 9.32 -1.89
N MET A 351 -14.10 8.14 -1.26
CA MET A 351 -15.24 7.24 -1.13
C MET A 351 -16.46 7.98 -0.54
N PRO A 352 -17.68 7.77 -1.07
CA PRO A 352 -18.87 8.52 -0.64
C PRO A 352 -19.14 8.47 0.86
N ASN A 353 -18.91 7.29 1.48
CA ASN A 353 -19.11 7.08 2.91
C ASN A 353 -18.14 7.89 3.79
N ARG A 354 -17.01 8.38 3.24
CA ARG A 354 -15.98 9.14 3.96
C ARG A 354 -15.97 10.61 3.58
N SER A 355 -16.17 10.92 2.31
CA SER A 355 -16.15 12.29 1.79
C SER A 355 -17.40 13.09 2.17
N GLY A 356 -18.54 12.42 2.37
CA GLY A 356 -19.83 13.08 2.59
C GLY A 356 -20.31 13.91 1.39
N SER A 357 -19.66 13.77 0.23
CA SER A 357 -19.95 14.52 -0.99
C SER A 357 -20.49 13.61 -2.08
N SER A 358 -21.57 14.04 -2.74
CA SER A 358 -22.14 13.32 -3.88
C SER A 358 -21.31 13.49 -5.16
N SER A 359 -20.43 14.49 -5.25
CA SER A 359 -19.62 14.72 -6.44
C SER A 359 -18.54 13.66 -6.64
N THR A 360 -17.92 13.18 -5.57
CA THR A 360 -16.88 12.14 -5.66
C THR A 360 -17.45 10.75 -5.95
N ALA A 361 -18.71 10.48 -5.62
CA ALA A 361 -19.38 9.22 -5.98
C ALA A 361 -19.36 8.96 -7.49
N THR A 362 -19.53 10.01 -8.30
CA THR A 362 -19.52 9.89 -9.76
C THR A 362 -18.16 9.43 -10.32
N LEU A 363 -17.05 9.69 -9.61
CA LEU A 363 -15.72 9.20 -9.99
C LEU A 363 -15.61 7.68 -9.89
N PHE A 364 -16.37 7.06 -8.98
CA PHE A 364 -16.39 5.61 -8.83
C PHE A 364 -17.48 4.98 -9.71
N GLU A 365 -18.66 5.57 -9.76
CA GLU A 365 -19.84 4.92 -10.36
C GLU A 365 -20.04 5.22 -11.86
N GLY A 366 -19.47 6.32 -12.38
CA GLY A 366 -19.70 6.78 -13.75
C GLY A 366 -18.46 7.05 -14.59
N HIS A 367 -17.28 7.18 -13.98
CA HIS A 367 -16.05 7.50 -14.69
C HIS A 367 -15.50 6.30 -15.49
N GLN A 368 -15.22 6.50 -16.78
CA GLN A 368 -14.89 5.41 -17.70
C GLN A 368 -13.69 4.56 -17.26
N LEU A 369 -12.53 5.17 -16.99
CA LEU A 369 -11.36 4.39 -16.57
C LEU A 369 -11.57 3.71 -15.21
N SER A 370 -12.45 4.26 -14.37
CA SER A 370 -12.75 3.67 -13.06
C SER A 370 -13.46 2.34 -13.26
N LEU A 371 -14.54 2.36 -14.06
CA LEU A 371 -15.33 1.17 -14.38
C LEU A 371 -14.53 0.08 -15.10
N GLU A 372 -13.54 0.46 -15.91
CA GLU A 372 -12.73 -0.47 -16.72
C GLU A 372 -11.51 -1.03 -15.96
N TYR A 373 -10.77 -0.21 -15.21
CA TYR A 373 -9.43 -0.57 -14.71
C TYR A 373 -9.27 -0.56 -13.19
N LEU A 374 -10.15 0.11 -12.43
CA LEU A 374 -9.90 0.36 -11.00
C LEU A 374 -9.77 -0.94 -10.19
N VAL A 375 -10.72 -1.86 -10.37
CA VAL A 375 -10.70 -3.16 -9.65
C VAL A 375 -9.46 -3.96 -10.03
N GLN A 376 -9.15 -4.07 -11.34
CA GLN A 376 -7.97 -4.81 -11.80
C GLN A 376 -6.68 -4.24 -11.21
N ASN A 377 -6.55 -2.91 -11.19
CA ASN A 377 -5.36 -2.23 -10.70
C ASN A 377 -5.21 -2.35 -9.18
N LEU A 378 -6.31 -2.32 -8.42
CA LEU A 378 -6.29 -2.59 -6.98
C LEU A 378 -5.84 -4.01 -6.67
N LEU A 379 -6.35 -5.01 -7.40
CA LEU A 379 -5.96 -6.41 -7.23
C LEU A 379 -4.47 -6.63 -7.58
N LYS A 380 -3.99 -6.02 -8.67
CA LYS A 380 -2.56 -6.03 -9.04
C LYS A 380 -1.69 -5.40 -7.96
N LEU A 381 -2.05 -4.21 -7.49
CA LEU A 381 -1.30 -3.52 -6.44
C LEU A 381 -1.28 -4.33 -5.13
N TYR A 382 -2.39 -4.98 -4.76
CA TYR A 382 -2.45 -5.85 -3.59
C TYR A 382 -1.40 -6.97 -3.64
N VAL A 383 -1.18 -7.55 -4.82
CA VAL A 383 -0.16 -8.56 -5.09
C VAL A 383 1.24 -7.93 -5.05
N ASP A 384 1.45 -6.82 -5.76
CA ASP A 384 2.76 -6.15 -5.87
C ASP A 384 3.36 -5.73 -4.51
N ILE A 385 2.51 -5.32 -3.57
CA ILE A 385 2.94 -4.88 -2.23
C ILE A 385 3.56 -6.04 -1.42
N GLU A 386 3.37 -7.30 -1.83
CA GLU A 386 4.10 -8.39 -1.19
C GLU A 386 5.62 -8.22 -1.30
N PHE A 387 6.12 -7.51 -2.33
CA PHE A 387 7.55 -7.43 -2.67
C PHE A 387 8.11 -5.98 -2.67
N THR A 388 7.94 -5.23 -1.57
CA THR A 388 8.43 -3.83 -1.49
C THR A 388 9.95 -3.68 -1.33
N GLY A 389 10.67 -4.72 -0.90
CA GLY A 389 12.12 -4.73 -0.69
C GLY A 389 12.61 -3.96 0.54
N SER A 390 11.71 -3.48 1.40
CA SER A 390 12.03 -2.73 2.63
C SER A 390 12.29 -3.65 3.83
N HIS A 391 13.13 -3.21 4.78
CA HIS A 391 13.31 -3.91 6.05
C HIS A 391 12.03 -3.93 6.93
N THR A 392 11.10 -2.99 6.71
CA THR A 392 9.80 -2.91 7.41
C THR A 392 8.63 -3.48 6.61
N GLN A 393 8.91 -4.03 5.42
CA GLN A 393 7.92 -4.52 4.44
C GLN A 393 6.86 -5.44 5.04
N PHE A 394 7.24 -6.32 5.96
CA PHE A 394 6.33 -7.27 6.57
C PHE A 394 5.16 -6.59 7.30
N TYR A 395 5.39 -5.48 7.99
CA TYR A 395 4.34 -4.78 8.73
C TYR A 395 3.64 -3.72 7.87
N ASP A 396 4.39 -3.05 6.99
CA ASP A 396 3.83 -2.01 6.13
C ASP A 396 2.78 -2.58 5.16
N LYS A 397 2.97 -3.81 4.67
CA LYS A 397 2.07 -4.43 3.69
C LYS A 397 0.64 -4.53 4.17
N PHE A 398 0.42 -4.87 5.45
CA PHE A 398 -0.92 -5.07 5.99
C PHE A 398 -1.71 -3.75 6.01
N ASN A 399 -1.07 -2.65 6.40
CA ASN A 399 -1.72 -1.33 6.39
C ASN A 399 -2.09 -0.87 4.97
N ILE A 400 -1.24 -1.16 3.97
CA ILE A 400 -1.56 -0.79 2.59
C ILE A 400 -2.66 -1.70 2.04
N ARG A 401 -2.60 -3.01 2.30
CA ARG A 401 -3.63 -3.98 1.91
C ARG A 401 -4.97 -3.68 2.54
N HIS A 402 -4.99 -3.23 3.79
CA HIS A 402 -6.19 -2.72 4.45
C HIS A 402 -6.82 -1.56 3.67
N ASN A 403 -6.03 -0.56 3.27
CA ASN A 403 -6.55 0.55 2.48
C ASN A 403 -7.13 0.07 1.14
N ILE A 404 -6.50 -0.92 0.50
CA ILE A 404 -7.01 -1.54 -0.73
C ILE A 404 -8.32 -2.31 -0.45
N ALA A 405 -8.37 -3.06 0.66
CA ALA A 405 -9.51 -3.85 1.09
C ALA A 405 -10.76 -3.00 1.31
N GLU A 406 -10.63 -1.89 2.04
CA GLU A 406 -11.75 -0.96 2.28
C GLU A 406 -12.35 -0.43 0.96
N LEU A 407 -11.48 -0.10 -0.01
CA LEU A 407 -11.92 0.37 -1.32
C LEU A 407 -12.59 -0.75 -2.12
N LEU A 408 -11.99 -1.95 -2.13
CA LEU A 408 -12.53 -3.11 -2.81
C LEU A 408 -13.91 -3.52 -2.23
N GLU A 409 -14.08 -3.48 -0.91
CA GLU A 409 -15.36 -3.76 -0.26
C GLU A 409 -16.45 -2.78 -0.74
N TYR A 410 -16.15 -1.49 -0.80
CA TYR A 410 -17.07 -0.49 -1.36
C TYR A 410 -17.38 -0.78 -2.85
N LEU A 411 -16.36 -1.03 -3.67
CA LEU A 411 -16.53 -1.32 -5.09
C LEU A 411 -17.34 -2.59 -5.33
N TRP A 412 -17.24 -3.60 -4.47
CA TRP A 412 -18.07 -4.80 -4.55
C TRP A 412 -19.55 -4.48 -4.41
N GLN A 413 -19.94 -3.46 -3.64
CA GLN A 413 -21.34 -3.03 -3.52
C GLN A 413 -21.85 -2.34 -4.80
N VAL A 414 -20.98 -1.88 -5.68
CA VAL A 414 -21.34 -1.23 -6.94
C VAL A 414 -21.46 -2.28 -8.06
N PRO A 415 -22.64 -2.47 -8.68
CA PRO A 415 -22.87 -3.58 -9.63
C PRO A 415 -21.93 -3.62 -10.84
N SER A 416 -21.55 -2.47 -11.40
CA SER A 416 -20.63 -2.38 -12.55
C SER A 416 -19.24 -2.89 -12.19
N HIS A 417 -18.69 -2.48 -11.05
CA HIS A 417 -17.41 -2.95 -10.54
C HIS A 417 -17.45 -4.42 -10.15
N ARG A 418 -18.54 -4.88 -9.52
CA ARG A 418 -18.73 -6.32 -9.24
C ARG A 418 -18.71 -7.16 -10.52
N ASN A 419 -19.35 -6.68 -11.59
CA ASN A 419 -19.32 -7.37 -12.89
C ASN A 419 -17.90 -7.43 -13.46
N ALA A 420 -17.16 -6.31 -13.43
CA ALA A 420 -15.76 -6.27 -13.86
C ALA A 420 -14.89 -7.23 -13.04
N TRP A 421 -15.07 -7.26 -11.72
CA TRP A 421 -14.36 -8.17 -10.82
C TRP A 421 -14.60 -9.64 -11.19
N ARG A 422 -15.87 -10.04 -11.41
CA ARG A 422 -16.20 -11.41 -11.85
C ARG A 422 -15.53 -11.77 -13.18
N GLN A 423 -15.47 -10.83 -14.11
CA GLN A 423 -14.82 -11.04 -15.40
C GLN A 423 -13.31 -11.23 -15.22
N ILE A 424 -12.65 -10.39 -14.41
CA ILE A 424 -11.22 -10.51 -14.08
C ILE A 424 -10.93 -11.87 -13.45
N ALA A 425 -11.73 -12.30 -12.48
CA ALA A 425 -11.54 -13.59 -11.82
C ALA A 425 -11.66 -14.78 -12.77
N LYS A 426 -12.44 -14.64 -13.84
CA LYS A 426 -12.59 -15.67 -14.89
C LYS A 426 -11.46 -15.65 -15.90
N GLU A 427 -11.00 -14.47 -16.32
CA GLU A 427 -9.92 -14.30 -17.30
C GLU A 427 -8.54 -14.62 -16.71
N GLU A 428 -8.32 -14.23 -15.46
CA GLU A 428 -7.05 -14.33 -14.73
C GLU A 428 -7.12 -15.40 -13.63
N GLU A 429 -7.95 -16.45 -13.81
CA GLU A 429 -8.17 -17.53 -12.83
C GLU A 429 -6.85 -18.20 -12.38
N LYS A 430 -5.83 -18.21 -13.24
CA LYS A 430 -4.47 -18.72 -12.96
C LYS A 430 -3.38 -17.63 -12.99
N GLY A 431 -3.79 -16.36 -13.03
CA GLY A 431 -2.90 -15.21 -13.12
C GLY A 431 -2.97 -14.34 -11.87
N VAL A 432 -3.18 -13.05 -12.05
CA VAL A 432 -3.18 -12.07 -10.95
C VAL A 432 -4.21 -12.41 -9.87
N TYR A 433 -5.38 -12.93 -10.27
CA TYR A 433 -6.45 -13.23 -9.33
C TYR A 433 -6.10 -14.36 -8.36
N LEU A 434 -5.43 -15.40 -8.87
CA LEU A 434 -4.95 -16.51 -8.05
C LEU A 434 -3.91 -16.05 -7.03
N ASN A 435 -2.98 -15.20 -7.46
CA ASN A 435 -1.98 -14.59 -6.58
C ASN A 435 -2.62 -13.70 -5.51
N TYR A 436 -3.63 -12.91 -5.88
CA TYR A 436 -4.41 -12.11 -4.93
C TYR A 436 -5.04 -12.99 -3.84
N LEU A 437 -5.75 -14.05 -4.23
CA LEU A 437 -6.33 -15.00 -3.27
C LEU A 437 -5.26 -15.69 -2.43
N ASN A 438 -4.12 -16.05 -3.04
CA ASN A 438 -2.98 -16.62 -2.34
C ASN A 438 -2.49 -15.71 -1.22
N PHE A 439 -2.29 -14.42 -1.48
CA PHE A 439 -1.82 -13.49 -0.46
C PHE A 439 -2.89 -13.16 0.58
N LEU A 440 -4.15 -13.00 0.16
CA LEU A 440 -5.27 -12.78 1.07
C LEU A 440 -5.43 -13.93 2.08
N ILE A 441 -5.31 -15.18 1.63
CA ILE A 441 -5.37 -16.36 2.50
C ILE A 441 -4.13 -16.43 3.41
N ASN A 442 -2.94 -16.03 2.93
CA ASN A 442 -1.72 -16.02 3.75
C ASN A 442 -1.86 -15.02 4.90
N ASP A 443 -2.31 -13.81 4.58
CA ASP A 443 -2.52 -12.74 5.55
C ASP A 443 -3.62 -13.13 6.55
N SER A 444 -4.73 -13.69 6.07
CA SER A 444 -5.81 -14.22 6.93
C SER A 444 -5.31 -15.27 7.91
N ILE A 445 -4.50 -16.23 7.44
CA ILE A 445 -3.91 -17.28 8.28
C ILE A 445 -3.03 -16.65 9.36
N TYR A 446 -2.09 -15.80 8.95
CA TYR A 446 -1.11 -15.19 9.84
C TYR A 446 -1.78 -14.29 10.89
N LEU A 447 -2.58 -13.31 10.44
CA LEU A 447 -3.15 -12.29 11.32
C LEU A 447 -4.10 -12.89 12.35
N LEU A 448 -4.96 -13.83 11.95
CA LEU A 448 -5.85 -14.49 12.90
C LEU A 448 -5.10 -15.40 13.86
N ASP A 449 -4.15 -16.22 13.38
CA ASP A 449 -3.39 -17.10 14.26
C ASP A 449 -2.58 -16.31 15.30
N GLU A 450 -1.85 -15.29 14.84
CA GLU A 450 -1.09 -14.39 15.70
C GLU A 450 -1.99 -13.68 16.72
N SER A 451 -3.14 -13.14 16.28
CA SER A 451 -4.07 -12.45 17.16
C SER A 451 -4.68 -13.39 18.22
N LEU A 452 -5.07 -14.62 17.82
CA LEU A 452 -5.65 -15.59 18.74
C LEU A 452 -4.63 -16.07 19.78
N ASN A 453 -3.38 -16.32 19.37
CA ASN A 453 -2.30 -16.70 20.29
C ASN A 453 -1.97 -15.56 21.26
N LYS A 454 -1.89 -14.32 20.79
CA LYS A 454 -1.68 -13.14 21.65
C LYS A 454 -2.82 -12.91 22.64
N ILE A 455 -4.07 -13.23 22.28
CA ILE A 455 -5.19 -13.18 23.23
C ILE A 455 -4.96 -14.12 24.42
N LEU A 456 -4.36 -15.30 24.19
CA LEU A 456 -4.03 -16.24 25.27
C LEU A 456 -2.95 -15.65 26.18
N GLU A 457 -1.86 -15.13 25.61
CA GLU A 457 -0.79 -14.46 26.35
C GLU A 457 -1.29 -13.26 27.16
N LEU A 458 -2.16 -12.43 26.56
CA LEU A 458 -2.75 -11.26 27.20
C LEU A 458 -3.54 -11.66 28.45
N LYS A 459 -4.27 -12.78 28.40
CA LYS A 459 -5.04 -13.28 29.54
C LYS A 459 -4.15 -13.82 30.66
N GLU A 460 -3.02 -14.44 30.33
CA GLU A 460 -2.03 -14.83 31.32
C GLU A 460 -1.44 -13.60 32.02
N MET A 461 -1.09 -12.57 31.27
CA MET A 461 -0.64 -11.29 31.81
C MET A 461 -1.71 -10.60 32.66
N GLU A 462 -2.98 -10.58 32.21
CA GLU A 462 -4.10 -10.02 32.98
C GLU A 462 -4.29 -10.78 34.30
N ALA A 463 -4.17 -12.11 34.30
CA ALA A 463 -4.26 -12.94 35.50
C ALA A 463 -3.11 -12.67 36.48
N GLU A 464 -1.88 -12.55 35.97
CA GLU A 464 -0.72 -12.18 36.79
C GLU A 464 -0.85 -10.79 37.42
N MET A 465 -1.37 -9.81 36.66
CA MET A 465 -1.58 -8.43 37.12
C MET A 465 -2.73 -8.35 38.13
N SER A 466 -3.73 -9.21 38.01
CA SER A 466 -4.88 -9.28 38.92
C SER A 466 -4.54 -9.94 40.26
N ASN A 467 -3.42 -10.68 40.37
CA ASN A 467 -2.98 -11.30 41.62
C ASN A 467 -2.28 -10.27 42.52
N SER A 468 -3.05 -9.52 43.32
CA SER A 468 -2.54 -8.45 44.19
C SER A 468 -1.39 -8.87 45.12
N ALA A 469 -1.34 -10.13 45.55
CA ALA A 469 -0.30 -10.62 46.47
C ALA A 469 1.06 -10.82 45.77
N GLU A 470 1.08 -11.41 44.58
CA GLU A 470 2.29 -11.58 43.78
C GLU A 470 2.68 -10.30 43.05
N TRP A 471 1.69 -9.54 42.57
CA TRP A 471 1.91 -8.24 41.94
C TRP A 471 2.56 -7.25 42.90
N GLY A 472 2.11 -7.20 44.16
CA GLY A 472 2.69 -6.33 45.19
C GLY A 472 4.12 -6.70 45.62
N ARG A 473 4.58 -7.94 45.37
CA ARG A 473 5.97 -8.37 45.64
C ARG A 473 6.96 -7.88 44.59
N ARG A 474 6.48 -7.54 43.39
CA ARG A 474 7.32 -7.04 42.29
C ARG A 474 7.70 -5.58 42.54
N THR A 475 8.87 -5.19 42.05
CA THR A 475 9.35 -3.81 42.18
C THR A 475 8.44 -2.84 41.40
N ALA A 476 8.46 -1.55 41.76
CA ALA A 476 7.68 -0.54 41.04
C ALA A 476 8.07 -0.46 39.54
N GLN A 477 9.35 -0.65 39.23
CA GLN A 477 9.87 -0.64 37.85
C GLN A 477 9.40 -1.85 37.04
N GLU A 478 9.43 -3.06 37.60
CA GLU A 478 8.91 -4.26 36.94
C GLU A 478 7.41 -4.17 36.67
N ARG A 479 6.65 -3.63 37.63
CA ARG A 479 5.21 -3.40 37.45
C ARG A 479 4.93 -2.41 36.30
N GLN A 480 5.71 -1.33 36.23
CA GLN A 480 5.58 -0.35 35.15
C GLN A 480 5.93 -0.97 33.78
N GLU A 481 7.01 -1.74 33.70
CA GLU A 481 7.43 -2.39 32.45
C GLU A 481 6.39 -3.42 31.97
N ARG A 482 5.90 -4.27 32.87
CA ARG A 482 4.84 -5.24 32.55
C ARG A 482 3.53 -4.56 32.11
N THR A 483 3.19 -3.42 32.73
CA THR A 483 2.01 -2.64 32.32
C THR A 483 2.18 -2.04 30.92
N ARG A 484 3.38 -1.56 30.58
CA ARG A 484 3.70 -1.09 29.22
C ARG A 484 3.62 -2.21 28.19
N GLN A 485 4.17 -3.38 28.53
CA GLN A 485 4.09 -4.57 27.67
C GLN A 485 2.64 -5.00 27.44
N PHE A 486 1.82 -5.01 28.50
CA PHE A 486 0.39 -5.30 28.40
C PHE A 486 -0.30 -4.35 27.41
N HIS A 487 -0.18 -3.04 27.57
CA HIS A 487 -0.79 -2.08 26.65
C HIS A 487 -0.25 -2.15 25.21
N SER A 488 1.05 -2.46 25.06
CA SER A 488 1.64 -2.71 23.74
C SER A 488 0.99 -3.90 23.07
N GLN A 489 0.79 -5.02 23.78
CA GLN A 489 0.10 -6.19 23.26
C GLN A 489 -1.37 -5.91 22.96
N GLU A 490 -2.08 -5.16 23.83
CA GLU A 490 -3.47 -4.78 23.58
C GLU A 490 -3.62 -4.05 22.23
N ASN A 491 -2.70 -3.12 21.94
CA ASN A 491 -2.74 -2.37 20.68
C ASN A 491 -2.43 -3.26 19.47
N ILE A 492 -1.47 -4.20 19.59
CA ILE A 492 -1.13 -5.14 18.53
C ILE A 492 -2.34 -6.03 18.22
N ILE A 493 -2.93 -6.66 19.23
CA ILE A 493 -4.13 -7.51 19.06
C ILE A 493 -5.25 -6.73 18.37
N ARG A 494 -5.50 -5.48 18.79
CA ARG A 494 -6.56 -4.66 18.20
C ARG A 494 -6.32 -4.40 16.71
N ILE A 495 -5.09 -4.08 16.32
CA ILE A 495 -4.73 -3.80 14.92
C ILE A 495 -4.81 -5.09 14.10
N ASP A 496 -4.13 -6.14 14.52
CA ASP A 496 -4.04 -7.40 13.79
C ASP A 496 -5.42 -8.06 13.65
N MET A 497 -6.25 -8.02 14.70
CA MET A 497 -7.61 -8.56 14.67
C MET A 497 -8.51 -7.77 13.72
N LYS A 498 -8.40 -6.43 13.70
CA LYS A 498 -9.16 -5.60 12.75
C LYS A 498 -8.85 -6.02 11.30
N LEU A 499 -7.57 -6.14 10.97
CA LEU A 499 -7.10 -6.53 9.65
C LEU A 499 -7.57 -7.94 9.28
N ALA A 500 -7.42 -8.89 10.21
CA ALA A 500 -7.91 -10.26 10.05
C ALA A 500 -9.41 -10.35 9.75
N MET A 501 -10.23 -9.57 10.47
CA MET A 501 -11.68 -9.54 10.26
C MET A 501 -12.04 -9.02 8.86
N GLU A 502 -11.29 -8.05 8.34
CA GLU A 502 -11.49 -7.50 7.00
C GLU A 502 -11.04 -8.46 5.91
N ASP A 503 -9.91 -9.16 6.09
CA ASP A 503 -9.44 -10.16 5.15
C ASP A 503 -10.43 -11.34 5.03
N VAL A 504 -10.95 -11.83 6.15
CA VAL A 504 -12.01 -12.85 6.14
C VAL A 504 -13.32 -12.29 5.55
N GLY A 505 -13.62 -11.01 5.80
CA GLY A 505 -14.71 -10.31 5.13
C GLY A 505 -14.58 -10.33 3.60
N MET A 506 -13.40 -10.01 3.08
CA MET A 506 -13.09 -10.07 1.65
C MET A 506 -13.26 -11.47 1.08
N LEU A 507 -12.77 -12.49 1.76
CA LEU A 507 -12.99 -13.89 1.37
C LEU A 507 -14.49 -14.24 1.35
N ALA A 508 -15.26 -13.78 2.33
CA ALA A 508 -16.68 -14.08 2.44
C ALA A 508 -17.51 -13.46 1.31
N PHE A 509 -17.38 -12.16 1.02
CA PHE A 509 -18.17 -11.55 -0.05
C PHE A 509 -17.69 -11.96 -1.44
N THR A 510 -16.38 -12.20 -1.62
CA THR A 510 -15.84 -12.61 -2.91
C THR A 510 -16.29 -14.03 -3.27
N SER A 511 -16.24 -14.95 -2.30
CA SER A 511 -16.64 -16.35 -2.49
C SER A 511 -18.13 -16.49 -2.81
N GLU A 512 -18.98 -15.51 -2.45
CA GLU A 512 -20.42 -15.55 -2.71
C GLU A 512 -20.73 -15.72 -4.20
N GLU A 513 -19.99 -15.02 -5.06
CA GLU A 513 -20.19 -15.05 -6.52
C GLU A 513 -19.01 -15.67 -7.30
N ILE A 514 -17.82 -15.74 -6.70
CA ILE A 514 -16.58 -16.20 -7.36
C ILE A 514 -16.00 -17.38 -6.57
N THR A 515 -16.30 -18.60 -7.00
CA THR A 515 -15.87 -19.83 -6.30
C THR A 515 -14.79 -20.62 -7.03
N ALA A 516 -14.75 -20.59 -8.36
CA ALA A 516 -13.88 -21.45 -9.17
C ALA A 516 -12.38 -21.34 -8.82
N PRO A 517 -11.80 -20.13 -8.62
CA PRO A 517 -10.38 -20.01 -8.24
C PRO A 517 -10.03 -20.62 -6.88
N PHE A 518 -10.98 -20.66 -5.93
CA PHE A 518 -10.79 -21.29 -4.61
C PHE A 518 -10.80 -22.82 -4.69
N LEU A 519 -11.44 -23.38 -5.72
CA LEU A 519 -11.62 -24.80 -5.92
C LEU A 519 -10.53 -25.42 -6.82
N LEU A 520 -9.57 -24.61 -7.27
CA LEU A 520 -8.42 -25.10 -8.01
C LEU A 520 -7.56 -26.06 -7.14
N PRO A 521 -6.91 -27.09 -7.73
CA PRO A 521 -6.12 -28.07 -6.99
C PRO A 521 -5.04 -27.46 -6.08
N GLU A 522 -4.45 -26.34 -6.50
CA GLU A 522 -3.38 -25.63 -5.80
C GLU A 522 -3.90 -24.81 -4.59
N MET A 523 -5.21 -24.58 -4.52
CA MET A 523 -5.87 -23.69 -3.55
C MET A 523 -6.83 -24.40 -2.60
N VAL A 524 -7.59 -25.39 -3.09
CA VAL A 524 -8.75 -25.96 -2.38
C VAL A 524 -8.38 -26.53 -1.01
N GLU A 525 -7.27 -27.26 -0.91
CA GLU A 525 -6.79 -27.81 0.36
C GLU A 525 -6.35 -26.71 1.32
N ARG A 526 -5.74 -25.65 0.80
CA ARG A 526 -5.26 -24.56 1.63
C ARG A 526 -6.41 -23.77 2.26
N VAL A 527 -7.44 -23.47 1.46
CA VAL A 527 -8.65 -22.81 1.94
C VAL A 527 -9.38 -23.70 2.93
N ALA A 528 -9.51 -25.00 2.65
CA ALA A 528 -10.12 -25.96 3.56
C ALA A 528 -9.38 -26.02 4.91
N ASN A 529 -8.04 -26.12 4.90
CA ASN A 529 -7.23 -26.14 6.11
C ASN A 529 -7.36 -24.85 6.92
N MET A 530 -7.35 -23.69 6.26
CA MET A 530 -7.56 -22.40 6.92
C MET A 530 -8.93 -22.35 7.61
N LEU A 531 -10.00 -22.71 6.89
CA LEU A 531 -11.35 -22.69 7.43
C LEU A 531 -11.50 -23.69 8.58
N ASN A 532 -10.93 -24.89 8.46
CA ASN A 532 -10.97 -25.92 9.49
C ASN A 532 -10.26 -25.46 10.76
N TYR A 533 -9.07 -24.86 10.60
CA TYR A 533 -8.31 -24.33 11.71
C TYR A 533 -9.12 -23.28 12.49
N PHE A 534 -9.70 -22.29 11.82
CA PHE A 534 -10.49 -21.27 12.49
C PHE A 534 -11.82 -21.79 13.03
N LEU A 535 -12.45 -22.75 12.36
CA LEU A 535 -13.62 -23.43 12.89
C LEU A 535 -13.29 -24.16 14.21
N LEU A 536 -12.14 -24.85 14.28
CA LEU A 536 -11.66 -25.49 15.50
C LEU A 536 -11.42 -24.47 16.62
N GLN A 537 -10.78 -23.34 16.34
CA GLN A 537 -10.55 -22.30 17.35
C GLN A 537 -11.85 -21.69 17.89
N LEU A 538 -12.82 -21.42 17.01
CA LEU A 538 -14.06 -20.71 17.37
C LEU A 538 -15.17 -21.63 17.92
N ALA A 539 -15.24 -22.87 17.45
CA ALA A 539 -16.29 -23.81 17.83
C ALA A 539 -15.79 -25.00 18.67
N GLY A 540 -14.48 -25.25 18.69
CA GLY A 540 -13.88 -26.37 19.39
C GLY A 540 -13.71 -26.17 20.91
N PRO A 541 -12.99 -27.09 21.57
CA PRO A 541 -12.83 -27.10 23.02
C PRO A 541 -12.17 -25.83 23.58
N GLN A 542 -11.23 -25.25 22.82
CA GLN A 542 -10.46 -24.07 23.21
C GLN A 542 -11.24 -22.76 23.08
N ARG A 543 -12.44 -22.72 22.48
CA ARG A 543 -13.19 -21.45 22.32
C ARG A 543 -13.40 -20.65 23.61
N LYS A 544 -13.46 -21.33 24.76
CA LYS A 544 -13.62 -20.69 26.08
C LYS A 544 -12.36 -19.95 26.52
N SER A 545 -11.17 -20.42 26.14
CA SER A 545 -9.90 -19.73 26.45
C SER A 545 -9.81 -18.40 25.71
N LEU A 546 -10.45 -18.27 24.55
CA LEU A 546 -10.52 -17.04 23.76
C LEU A 546 -11.56 -16.02 24.25
N SER A 547 -12.31 -16.31 25.33
CA SER A 547 -13.31 -15.37 25.86
C SER A 547 -12.64 -14.18 26.56
N LEU A 548 -12.87 -12.97 26.05
CA LEU A 548 -12.45 -11.70 26.63
C LEU A 548 -13.62 -11.02 27.37
N LYS A 549 -13.32 -10.19 28.38
CA LYS A 549 -14.34 -9.42 29.13
C LYS A 549 -15.02 -8.37 28.24
N ASP A 550 -14.20 -7.66 27.47
CA ASP A 550 -14.64 -6.65 26.51
C ASP A 550 -13.99 -6.94 25.14
N PRO A 551 -14.59 -7.83 24.33
CA PRO A 551 -14.01 -8.25 23.06
C PRO A 551 -14.05 -7.12 22.00
N GLU A 552 -14.99 -6.17 22.12
CA GLU A 552 -15.12 -5.04 21.19
C GLU A 552 -13.93 -4.09 21.27
N LYS A 553 -13.34 -3.90 22.47
CA LYS A 553 -12.09 -3.15 22.65
C LYS A 553 -10.95 -3.60 21.72
N TYR A 554 -10.94 -4.89 21.38
CA TYR A 554 -9.90 -5.52 20.56
C TYR A 554 -10.35 -5.75 19.12
N GLU A 555 -11.49 -5.17 18.70
CA GLU A 555 -12.14 -5.45 17.41
C GLU A 555 -12.45 -6.95 17.18
N PHE A 556 -12.42 -7.76 18.25
CA PHE A 556 -12.64 -9.19 18.16
C PHE A 556 -14.14 -9.50 18.21
N ARG A 557 -14.71 -9.87 17.06
CA ARG A 557 -16.14 -10.19 16.93
C ARG A 557 -16.32 -11.68 16.60
N PRO A 558 -16.07 -12.62 17.54
CA PRO A 558 -16.00 -14.06 17.26
C PRO A 558 -17.28 -14.64 16.67
N LYS A 559 -18.44 -14.06 17.02
CA LYS A 559 -19.72 -14.46 16.45
C LYS A 559 -19.82 -14.11 14.98
N GLU A 560 -19.38 -12.91 14.58
CA GLU A 560 -19.39 -12.49 13.18
C GLU A 560 -18.35 -13.24 12.38
N LEU A 561 -17.15 -13.42 12.94
CA LEU A 561 -16.09 -14.21 12.32
C LEU A 561 -16.56 -15.64 12.03
N LEU A 562 -17.22 -16.30 12.99
CA LEU A 562 -17.78 -17.64 12.77
C LEU A 562 -18.81 -17.65 11.64
N LYS A 563 -19.67 -16.63 11.55
CA LYS A 563 -20.66 -16.53 10.46
C LYS A 563 -19.97 -16.39 9.11
N GLN A 564 -18.95 -15.54 9.01
CA GLN A 564 -18.19 -15.35 7.76
C GLN A 564 -17.48 -16.64 7.34
N ILE A 565 -16.78 -17.32 8.26
CA ILE A 565 -16.11 -18.61 8.00
C ILE A 565 -17.11 -19.65 7.49
N VAL A 566 -18.27 -19.77 8.14
CA VAL A 566 -19.33 -20.71 7.73
C VAL A 566 -19.93 -20.34 6.37
N ARG A 567 -20.11 -19.05 6.08
CA ARG A 567 -20.57 -18.59 4.76
C ARG A 567 -19.57 -18.98 3.67
N ILE A 568 -18.27 -18.80 3.90
CA ILE A 568 -17.23 -19.22 2.94
C ILE A 568 -17.35 -20.73 2.66
N TYR A 569 -17.46 -21.58 3.69
CA TYR A 569 -17.69 -23.04 3.49
C TYR A 569 -18.88 -23.32 2.58
N ILE A 570 -20.01 -22.66 2.83
CA ILE A 570 -21.25 -22.86 2.06
C ILE A 570 -21.09 -22.36 0.63
N HIS A 571 -20.49 -21.19 0.43
CA HIS A 571 -20.27 -20.63 -0.89
C HIS A 571 -19.42 -21.57 -1.75
N LEU A 572 -18.30 -22.06 -1.20
CA LEU A 572 -17.44 -23.01 -1.90
C LEU A 572 -18.15 -24.33 -2.18
N ALA A 573 -18.92 -24.87 -1.21
CA ALA A 573 -19.71 -26.07 -1.42
C ALA A 573 -20.82 -25.91 -2.48
N ARG A 574 -21.39 -24.72 -2.66
CA ARG A 574 -22.34 -24.41 -3.73
C ARG A 574 -21.66 -24.32 -5.09
N GLY A 575 -20.45 -23.77 -5.13
CA GLY A 575 -19.62 -23.66 -6.34
C GLY A 575 -18.99 -24.99 -6.77
N ASP A 576 -18.85 -25.94 -5.85
CA ASP A 576 -18.18 -27.21 -6.05
C ASP A 576 -19.01 -28.21 -6.86
N ARG A 577 -18.82 -28.19 -8.18
CA ARG A 577 -19.48 -29.09 -9.13
C ARG A 577 -18.90 -30.51 -9.12
N GLU A 578 -17.65 -30.66 -8.73
CA GLU A 578 -16.91 -31.92 -8.77
C GLU A 578 -16.90 -32.64 -7.41
N ASN A 579 -17.49 -32.03 -6.39
CA ASN A 579 -17.55 -32.54 -5.02
C ASN A 579 -16.14 -32.78 -4.43
N ILE A 580 -15.16 -31.94 -4.81
CA ILE A 580 -13.76 -32.02 -4.37
C ILE A 580 -13.52 -31.35 -3.02
N PHE A 581 -14.34 -30.36 -2.66
CA PHE A 581 -14.17 -29.56 -1.45
C PHE A 581 -14.44 -30.36 -0.17
N PRO A 582 -15.48 -31.22 -0.07
CA PRO A 582 -15.65 -32.10 1.09
C PRO A 582 -14.45 -33.02 1.35
N ALA A 583 -13.81 -33.53 0.29
CA ALA A 583 -12.60 -34.34 0.40
C ALA A 583 -11.40 -33.53 0.89
N ALA A 584 -11.26 -32.28 0.42
CA ALA A 584 -10.22 -31.37 0.92
C ALA A 584 -10.41 -31.04 2.40
N ILE A 585 -11.66 -30.82 2.85
CA ILE A 585 -12.01 -30.61 4.26
C ILE A 585 -11.57 -31.80 5.12
N SER A 586 -11.85 -33.03 4.68
CA SER A 586 -11.57 -34.23 5.47
C SER A 586 -10.09 -34.64 5.50
N ARG A 587 -9.28 -34.22 4.52
CA ARG A 587 -7.84 -34.52 4.47
C ARG A 587 -7.02 -33.81 5.54
N ASP A 588 -7.56 -32.74 6.12
CA ASP A 588 -6.87 -31.99 7.17
C ASP A 588 -6.88 -32.74 8.51
N GLY A 589 -5.94 -33.67 8.69
CA GLY A 589 -5.82 -34.43 9.93
C GLY A 589 -5.49 -33.61 11.18
N ARG A 590 -5.16 -32.31 11.05
CA ARG A 590 -4.80 -31.46 12.20
C ARG A 590 -6.01 -30.76 12.80
N SER A 591 -6.91 -30.23 11.97
CA SER A 591 -8.01 -29.39 12.45
C SER A 591 -9.41 -29.95 12.16
N TYR A 592 -9.56 -30.84 11.17
CA TYR A 592 -10.86 -31.44 10.87
C TYR A 592 -11.33 -32.37 12.00
N ASN A 593 -12.59 -32.22 12.38
CA ASN A 593 -13.31 -33.14 13.26
C ASN A 593 -14.80 -33.07 12.96
N GLU A 594 -15.44 -34.21 12.70
CA GLU A 594 -16.86 -34.30 12.35
C GLU A 594 -17.81 -33.64 13.38
N GLN A 595 -17.42 -33.64 14.67
CA GLN A 595 -18.21 -33.07 15.74
C GLN A 595 -18.20 -31.54 15.73
N LEU A 596 -17.19 -30.91 15.10
CA LEU A 596 -17.08 -29.45 15.02
C LEU A 596 -18.20 -28.84 14.19
N PHE A 597 -18.64 -29.50 13.11
CA PHE A 597 -19.74 -29.01 12.28
C PHE A 597 -21.05 -28.94 13.07
N THR A 598 -21.35 -29.97 13.86
CA THR A 598 -22.51 -29.98 14.75
C THR A 598 -22.39 -28.95 15.87
N ALA A 599 -21.22 -28.84 16.50
CA ALA A 599 -20.97 -27.86 17.56
C ALA A 599 -21.08 -26.41 17.05
N ALA A 600 -20.53 -26.12 15.88
CA ALA A 600 -20.64 -24.82 15.23
C ALA A 600 -22.08 -24.52 14.84
N ALA A 601 -22.83 -25.48 14.28
CA ALA A 601 -24.25 -25.34 14.00
C ALA A 601 -25.07 -24.96 15.25
N ASP A 602 -24.78 -25.57 16.41
CA ASP A 602 -25.44 -25.20 17.67
C ASP A 602 -25.11 -23.79 18.13
N ILE A 603 -23.87 -23.33 17.92
CA ILE A 603 -23.49 -21.93 18.21
C ILE A 603 -24.26 -20.99 17.29
N LEU A 604 -24.29 -21.28 15.98
CA LEU A 604 -24.98 -20.49 14.96
C LEU A 604 -26.49 -20.35 15.28
N ARG A 605 -27.14 -21.44 15.71
CA ARG A 605 -28.54 -21.40 16.18
C ARG A 605 -28.73 -20.45 17.35
N ARG A 606 -27.81 -20.47 18.32
CA ARG A 606 -27.89 -19.61 19.53
C ARG A 606 -27.64 -18.14 19.23
N ILE A 607 -26.81 -17.82 18.23
CA ILE A 607 -26.54 -16.43 17.82
C ILE A 607 -27.53 -15.91 16.75
N GLY A 608 -28.51 -16.73 16.35
CA GLY A 608 -29.59 -16.33 15.46
C GLY A 608 -29.22 -16.25 13.98
N GLU A 609 -28.34 -17.13 13.49
CA GLU A 609 -28.07 -17.24 12.04
C GLU A 609 -29.24 -17.88 11.29
N ASP A 610 -29.36 -17.62 9.98
CA ASP A 610 -30.42 -18.18 9.13
C ASP A 610 -30.40 -19.71 9.15
N GLY A 611 -31.56 -20.32 9.39
CA GLY A 611 -31.74 -21.77 9.39
C GLY A 611 -31.33 -22.45 8.07
N ARG A 612 -31.41 -21.74 6.93
CA ARG A 612 -30.93 -22.25 5.62
C ARG A 612 -29.42 -22.40 5.61
N VAL A 613 -28.70 -21.38 6.08
CA VAL A 613 -27.23 -21.38 6.20
C VAL A 613 -26.79 -22.54 7.09
N ILE A 614 -27.43 -22.70 8.25
CA ILE A 614 -27.13 -23.78 9.19
C ILE A 614 -27.39 -25.16 8.57
N HIS A 615 -28.51 -25.34 7.86
CA HIS A 615 -28.85 -26.60 7.21
C HIS A 615 -27.83 -26.96 6.11
N GLU A 616 -27.46 -26.01 5.26
CA GLU A 616 -26.46 -26.24 4.21
C GLU A 616 -25.07 -26.57 4.79
N PHE A 617 -24.68 -25.90 5.87
CA PHE A 617 -23.42 -26.19 6.57
C PHE A 617 -23.40 -27.59 7.18
N VAL A 618 -24.50 -28.03 7.81
CA VAL A 618 -24.62 -29.39 8.36
C VAL A 618 -24.53 -30.43 7.24
N LYS A 619 -25.22 -30.20 6.12
CA LYS A 619 -25.15 -31.08 4.94
C LYS A 619 -23.74 -31.18 4.37
N LEU A 620 -22.97 -30.09 4.38
CA LEU A 620 -21.56 -30.11 4.00
C LEU A 620 -20.74 -30.97 4.97
N GLY A 621 -20.99 -30.85 6.28
CA GLY A 621 -20.35 -31.70 7.29
C GLY A 621 -20.63 -33.20 7.07
N GLU A 622 -21.86 -33.56 6.70
CA GLU A 622 -22.22 -34.94 6.33
C GLU A 622 -21.45 -35.44 5.10
N LYS A 623 -21.32 -34.59 4.08
CA LYS A 623 -20.50 -34.91 2.89
C LYS A 623 -19.03 -35.07 3.24
N ALA A 624 -18.47 -34.21 4.08
CA ALA A 624 -17.08 -34.29 4.53
C ALA A 624 -16.84 -35.56 5.35
N LYS A 625 -17.81 -35.97 6.18
CA LYS A 625 -17.77 -37.25 6.90
C LYS A 625 -17.77 -38.45 5.95
N ALA A 626 -18.63 -38.43 4.93
CA ALA A 626 -18.65 -39.48 3.91
C ALA A 626 -17.30 -39.54 3.16
N ALA A 627 -16.78 -38.39 2.73
CA ALA A 627 -15.48 -38.30 2.07
C ALA A 627 -14.31 -38.77 2.97
N ALA A 628 -14.37 -38.51 4.27
CA ALA A 628 -13.39 -39.02 5.24
C ALA A 628 -13.42 -40.56 5.32
N SER A 629 -14.61 -41.15 5.36
CA SER A 629 -14.78 -42.62 5.36
C SER A 629 -14.25 -43.23 4.07
N GLU A 630 -14.61 -42.66 2.92
CA GLU A 630 -14.14 -43.11 1.61
C GLU A 630 -12.61 -42.99 1.48
N ALA A 631 -12.02 -41.92 2.01
CA ALA A 631 -10.57 -41.73 2.01
C ALA A 631 -9.85 -42.77 2.89
N MET A 632 -10.40 -43.10 4.08
CA MET A 632 -9.85 -44.15 4.94
C MET A 632 -9.92 -45.53 4.26
N ASP A 633 -11.05 -45.85 3.62
CA ASP A 633 -11.20 -47.10 2.88
C ASP A 633 -10.23 -47.18 1.68
N ALA A 634 -10.05 -46.06 0.96
CA ALA A 634 -9.11 -45.98 -0.15
C ALA A 634 -7.64 -46.10 0.30
N GLU A 635 -7.26 -45.46 1.41
CA GLU A 635 -5.91 -45.59 1.98
C GLU A 635 -5.64 -47.03 2.47
N ALA A 636 -6.63 -47.65 3.12
CA ALA A 636 -6.56 -49.06 3.51
C ALA A 636 -6.42 -49.99 2.29
N ALA A 637 -7.03 -49.64 1.15
CA ALA A 637 -6.89 -50.39 -0.09
C ALA A 637 -5.52 -50.23 -0.77
N LEU A 638 -4.88 -49.07 -0.64
CA LEU A 638 -3.58 -48.78 -1.24
C LEU A 638 -2.40 -49.47 -0.52
N GLY A 639 -2.51 -49.68 0.79
CA GLY A 639 -1.46 -50.32 1.59
C GLY A 639 -0.17 -49.50 1.62
N GLU A 640 1.00 -50.17 1.69
CA GLU A 640 2.29 -49.49 1.65
C GLU A 640 2.59 -48.92 0.26
N ILE A 641 2.69 -47.59 0.18
CA ILE A 641 2.99 -46.86 -1.05
C ILE A 641 4.51 -46.78 -1.23
N PRO A 642 5.07 -47.17 -2.39
CA PRO A 642 6.49 -46.99 -2.68
C PRO A 642 6.94 -45.53 -2.59
N ASP A 643 8.09 -45.28 -1.96
CA ASP A 643 8.63 -43.92 -1.75
C ASP A 643 8.78 -43.11 -3.06
N GLU A 644 9.06 -43.77 -4.19
CA GLU A 644 9.18 -43.13 -5.50
C GLU A 644 7.86 -42.55 -6.04
N PHE A 645 6.71 -42.93 -5.47
CA PHE A 645 5.39 -42.40 -5.82
C PHE A 645 4.93 -41.30 -4.87
N LEU A 646 5.67 -41.05 -3.80
CA LEU A 646 5.35 -40.06 -2.79
C LEU A 646 5.93 -38.69 -3.16
N ASP A 647 5.13 -37.66 -2.92
CA ASP A 647 5.56 -36.28 -3.05
C ASP A 647 6.66 -35.98 -1.99
N PRO A 648 7.78 -35.38 -2.37
CA PRO A 648 8.90 -35.14 -1.46
C PRO A 648 8.61 -34.12 -0.35
N ILE A 649 7.56 -33.31 -0.47
CA ILE A 649 7.18 -32.28 0.52
C ILE A 649 5.98 -32.77 1.34
N GLN A 650 4.93 -33.24 0.68
CA GLN A 650 3.68 -33.64 1.34
C GLN A 650 3.70 -35.09 1.84
N TYR A 651 4.61 -35.93 1.34
CA TYR A 651 4.67 -37.37 1.64
C TYR A 651 3.36 -38.11 1.34
N THR A 652 2.65 -37.64 0.31
CA THR A 652 1.38 -38.20 -0.18
C THR A 652 1.55 -38.73 -1.61
N LEU A 653 0.67 -39.60 -2.07
CA LEU A 653 0.71 -40.13 -3.43
C LEU A 653 0.57 -39.00 -4.47
N MET A 654 1.57 -38.87 -5.35
CA MET A 654 1.53 -37.89 -6.45
C MET A 654 0.43 -38.24 -7.45
N LYS A 655 -0.28 -37.23 -7.97
CA LYS A 655 -1.35 -37.39 -8.97
C LYS A 655 -0.94 -36.91 -10.34
N ASP A 656 -0.14 -35.86 -10.40
CA ASP A 656 0.42 -35.29 -11.62
C ASP A 656 1.91 -34.98 -11.43
N PRO A 657 2.77 -36.00 -11.45
CA PRO A 657 4.20 -35.83 -11.18
C PRO A 657 4.87 -34.97 -12.26
N VAL A 658 5.66 -33.98 -11.83
CA VAL A 658 6.46 -33.10 -12.67
C VAL A 658 7.91 -33.08 -12.21
N ILE A 659 8.84 -32.91 -13.15
CA ILE A 659 10.27 -32.83 -12.90
C ILE A 659 10.68 -31.36 -12.86
N LEU A 660 11.39 -30.99 -11.79
CA LEU A 660 12.03 -29.69 -11.66
C LEU A 660 13.32 -29.64 -12.50
N PRO A 661 13.52 -28.62 -13.35
CA PRO A 661 14.62 -28.61 -14.33
C PRO A 661 16.02 -28.55 -13.69
N SER A 662 16.15 -27.84 -12.57
CA SER A 662 17.43 -27.62 -11.90
C SER A 662 17.76 -28.72 -10.88
N SER A 663 16.88 -28.98 -9.91
CA SER A 663 17.09 -30.02 -8.89
C SER A 663 16.88 -31.44 -9.42
N ARG A 664 16.16 -31.61 -10.53
CA ARG A 664 15.72 -32.90 -11.09
C ARG A 664 14.82 -33.71 -10.16
N ILE A 665 14.33 -33.09 -9.09
CA ILE A 665 13.39 -33.71 -8.16
C ILE A 665 12.03 -33.81 -8.83
N ILE A 666 11.35 -34.94 -8.60
CA ILE A 666 9.97 -35.15 -9.04
C ILE A 666 9.06 -34.74 -7.89
N ILE A 667 8.06 -33.92 -8.18
CA ILE A 667 7.11 -33.36 -7.22
C ILE A 667 5.72 -33.33 -7.85
N ASP A 668 4.67 -33.36 -7.06
CA ASP A 668 3.30 -33.23 -7.56
C ASP A 668 3.05 -31.80 -8.09
N ARG A 669 2.44 -31.68 -9.27
CA ARG A 669 2.24 -30.37 -9.92
C ARG A 669 1.53 -29.35 -9.02
N PRO A 670 0.42 -29.68 -8.32
CA PRO A 670 -0.26 -28.73 -7.48
C PRO A 670 0.59 -28.23 -6.30
N VAL A 671 1.47 -29.08 -5.77
CA VAL A 671 2.38 -28.76 -4.66
C VAL A 671 3.41 -27.72 -5.11
N ILE A 672 4.06 -27.94 -6.26
CA ILE A 672 5.03 -26.95 -6.77
C ILE A 672 4.35 -25.68 -7.25
N GLN A 673 3.19 -25.75 -7.90
CA GLN A 673 2.48 -24.54 -8.33
C GLN A 673 2.09 -23.68 -7.13
N ARG A 674 1.66 -24.29 -6.02
CA ARG A 674 1.42 -23.56 -4.77
C ARG A 674 2.67 -22.85 -4.24
N HIS A 675 3.83 -23.50 -4.28
CA HIS A 675 5.10 -22.85 -3.90
C HIS A 675 5.36 -21.63 -4.80
N LEU A 676 5.19 -21.79 -6.12
CA LEU A 676 5.43 -20.75 -7.12
C LEU A 676 4.48 -19.54 -7.02
N LEU A 677 3.32 -19.67 -6.37
CA LEU A 677 2.43 -18.52 -6.05
C LEU A 677 3.03 -17.57 -5.02
N SER A 678 4.00 -18.04 -4.22
CA SER A 678 4.62 -17.25 -3.15
C SER A 678 6.11 -16.98 -3.41
N ASP A 679 6.81 -17.90 -4.06
CA ASP A 679 8.24 -17.79 -4.34
C ASP A 679 8.56 -18.43 -5.71
N SER A 680 9.11 -17.64 -6.63
CA SER A 680 9.50 -18.08 -7.98
C SER A 680 10.84 -18.81 -8.02
N SER A 681 11.03 -19.75 -7.09
CA SER A 681 12.25 -20.54 -6.98
C SER A 681 11.96 -22.04 -6.82
N ASP A 682 12.99 -22.86 -7.01
CA ASP A 682 12.96 -24.28 -6.72
C ASP A 682 13.12 -24.47 -5.20
N PRO A 683 12.20 -25.15 -4.51
CA PRO A 683 12.20 -25.24 -3.04
C PRO A 683 13.40 -26.02 -2.47
N PHE A 684 14.13 -26.78 -3.29
CA PHE A 684 15.24 -27.62 -2.86
C PHE A 684 16.61 -26.97 -3.06
N ASN A 685 16.76 -26.09 -4.05
CA ASN A 685 18.05 -25.46 -4.37
C ASN A 685 17.99 -23.93 -4.54
N ARG A 686 16.80 -23.32 -4.45
CA ARG A 686 16.52 -21.87 -4.57
C ARG A 686 16.89 -21.24 -5.91
N SER A 687 17.08 -22.06 -6.95
CA SER A 687 17.27 -21.55 -8.31
C SER A 687 15.95 -21.01 -8.87
N HIS A 688 16.01 -20.02 -9.77
CA HIS A 688 14.82 -19.44 -10.39
C HIS A 688 13.99 -20.51 -11.13
N LEU A 689 12.69 -20.54 -10.85
CA LEU A 689 11.76 -21.51 -11.41
C LEU A 689 10.42 -20.84 -11.69
N THR A 690 9.85 -21.10 -12.87
CA THR A 690 8.50 -20.65 -13.24
C THR A 690 7.63 -21.83 -13.66
N GLN A 691 6.31 -21.62 -13.68
CA GLN A 691 5.34 -22.69 -13.96
C GLN A 691 5.54 -23.33 -15.35
N ASP A 692 5.93 -22.54 -16.34
CA ASP A 692 6.19 -22.97 -17.72
C ASP A 692 7.46 -23.83 -17.85
N MET A 693 8.38 -23.75 -16.87
CA MET A 693 9.60 -24.57 -16.84
C MET A 693 9.36 -26.00 -16.31
N LEU A 694 8.17 -26.31 -15.79
CA LEU A 694 7.84 -27.62 -15.22
C LEU A 694 7.69 -28.69 -16.30
N ILE A 695 8.48 -29.76 -16.20
CA ILE A 695 8.49 -30.85 -17.19
C ILE A 695 7.54 -31.97 -16.73
N PRO A 696 6.46 -32.31 -17.47
CA PRO A 696 5.56 -33.41 -17.09
C PRO A 696 6.26 -34.78 -17.09
N ASN A 697 6.03 -35.61 -16.07
CA ASN A 697 6.53 -36.98 -16.00
C ASN A 697 5.43 -38.01 -16.27
N GLY A 698 5.04 -38.14 -17.55
CA GLY A 698 3.98 -39.06 -17.96
C GLY A 698 4.26 -40.54 -17.69
N GLU A 699 5.53 -40.95 -17.67
CA GLU A 699 5.92 -42.33 -17.37
C GLU A 699 5.65 -42.68 -15.91
N LEU A 700 6.08 -41.83 -14.97
CA LEU A 700 5.80 -42.07 -13.55
C LEU A 700 4.31 -42.01 -13.26
N LYS A 701 3.59 -41.08 -13.90
CA LYS A 701 2.13 -41.00 -13.77
C LYS A 701 1.45 -42.32 -14.14
N ALA A 702 1.82 -42.91 -15.27
CA ALA A 702 1.28 -44.21 -15.70
C ALA A 702 1.62 -45.34 -14.71
N ARG A 703 2.83 -45.34 -14.13
CA ARG A 703 3.22 -46.31 -13.09
C ARG A 703 2.41 -46.16 -11.80
N ILE A 704 2.15 -44.92 -11.38
CA ILE A 704 1.30 -44.63 -10.21
C ILE A 704 -0.13 -45.10 -10.47
N GLU A 705 -0.70 -44.80 -11.64
CA GLU A 705 -2.04 -45.23 -12.03
C GLU A 705 -2.16 -46.77 -12.08
N GLU A 706 -1.13 -47.46 -12.57
CA GLU A 706 -1.07 -48.93 -12.54
C GLU A 706 -1.00 -49.47 -11.11
N PHE A 707 -0.18 -48.86 -10.25
CA PHE A 707 -0.07 -49.25 -8.85
C PHE A 707 -1.43 -49.12 -8.15
N VAL A 708 -2.09 -47.97 -8.25
CA VAL A 708 -3.42 -47.73 -7.68
C VAL A 708 -4.43 -48.77 -8.17
N ARG A 709 -4.44 -49.07 -9.47
CA ARG A 709 -5.34 -50.08 -10.05
C ARG A 709 -5.06 -51.49 -9.52
N SER A 710 -3.79 -51.86 -9.42
CA SER A 710 -3.38 -53.19 -8.94
C SER A 710 -3.73 -53.42 -7.47
N GLN A 711 -3.60 -52.40 -6.62
CA GLN A 711 -3.96 -52.49 -5.21
C GLN A 711 -5.47 -52.48 -5.02
N GLY A 712 -6.21 -51.68 -5.80
CA GLY A 712 -7.67 -51.71 -5.80
C GLY A 712 -8.26 -53.08 -6.17
N LEU A 713 -7.67 -53.77 -7.16
CA LEU A 713 -8.05 -55.13 -7.53
C LEU A 713 -7.79 -56.13 -6.41
N LYS A 714 -6.60 -56.10 -5.79
CA LYS A 714 -6.26 -56.97 -4.65
C LYS A 714 -7.20 -56.77 -3.46
N TRP A 715 -7.49 -55.52 -3.12
CA TRP A 715 -8.39 -55.20 -2.02
C TRP A 715 -9.81 -55.73 -2.27
N HIS A 716 -10.32 -55.60 -3.51
CA HIS A 716 -11.61 -56.17 -3.89
C HIS A 716 -11.62 -57.70 -3.83
N ASP A 717 -10.58 -58.38 -4.31
CA ASP A 717 -10.47 -59.84 -4.25
C ASP A 717 -10.42 -60.35 -2.79
N ASP A 718 -9.69 -59.65 -1.91
CA ASP A 718 -9.55 -59.98 -0.49
C ASP A 718 -10.84 -59.74 0.33
N HIS A 719 -11.69 -58.78 -0.09
CA HIS A 719 -12.96 -58.45 0.56
C HIS A 719 -14.18 -59.13 -0.07
N ALA A 720 -14.08 -59.64 -1.30
CA ALA A 720 -15.10 -60.48 -1.93
C ALA A 720 -14.98 -61.97 -1.54
N SER A 721 -13.83 -62.37 -0.99
CA SER A 721 -13.54 -63.74 -0.53
C SER A 721 -13.88 -64.00 0.96
N LYS A 722 -14.39 -62.99 1.66
CA LYS A 722 -14.94 -63.06 3.04
C LYS A 722 -16.45 -62.89 3.01
#